data_AF-A0A7J6HAM9-F1
#
_entry.id   AF-A0A7J6HAM9-F1
#
_cell.length_a   1.000
_cell.length_b   1.000
_cell.length_c   1.000
_cell.angle_alpha   90.00
_cell.angle_beta   90.00
_cell.angle_gamma   90.00
#
_symmetry.space_group_name_H-M   'P 1'
#
loop_
_entity.id
_entity.type
_entity.pdbx_description
1 polymer ?
#
loop_
_entity_poly.entity_id
_entity_poly.type
_entity_poly.pdbx_seq_one_letter_code
_entity_poly.pdbx_strand_id
1 'polypeptide(L)'
;MGFFSTVLGFCGFGVGISIGLVAGYFLFIYFQPSDVKDPVLRPLVEQDSETLQRMFPEIPLWVKNPDYDRVDWLNKFIEYMWPYLDKAICKTAMTIAKPIIAEQIPKYKIESVEFETLTLGSLPPTFQGMKVYTTEEKELIMEPSIKWAGNPNITLAVKAFGLKATVQVVDLQVFASPRITLKPLVPSFPCFANIYVSLMDKPHVDFGLKLAGADLMSIPGLYRFVQELIKDQVANMYLWPKTLDVPIVDPAKASKRPVGILTVKVVRAMKLKKKDLLGASDPYVKFKLTEDKLPSKKTTVKQKNLNPEWNEEFNLVVKDPQTQVLEFTVYDWEQVGKHDKMGMNVVPLKELQPEETKVLTLDLLKTMELNDVQNEKSRGQLVLELTYKPFKEDEMPQGYEDTQTVQNAPDGTPTGGGLLVVIVHEAEEVEGKHHTNPHVRLLFRGEEKRTKPMKKNRDPRWDEEFQFMVDEPPTNDKLHIEVVSTSSRMGLLHPKKVKALEERRIENSFQRLEPLLVSLAEAIAHRGRCCPRSPLIAPMAFPVVDAGYLKEIDKARRDLRALISARSCAPVMLRLAWHDAGTYDAKTKTGGQMVRLGLKKKEVKSKHPKVTYADLYQKFIWQLPLNNFVFQLAGVVAVEVTGGPTIDFVPGRKDSRISPKEGRLPDAKKGASHLKDIFYRMGLSDKDIVALSGGHTLGRAHPERSGFDGPWTNEPLKFDNSYFAELLKGDSEWLLKLPTDKALLDDPKFRPFVELYAKDEDAFFRDYAESHKKLSELGFSTSSSSSKVNATDSIILAQSAVGVAVAAAVVVLSYFYEVHKRMK
;
A
#
# COMPACT_ATOMS: atom_id res chain seq x y z
N MET A 1 16.21 45.89 -58.46
CA MET A 1 16.68 44.49 -58.60
C MET A 1 16.49 43.66 -57.31
N GLY A 2 16.84 44.16 -56.12
CA GLY A 2 16.74 43.37 -54.86
C GLY A 2 15.33 43.02 -54.36
N PHE A 3 14.33 43.89 -54.58
CA PHE A 3 12.94 43.64 -54.13
C PHE A 3 12.30 42.45 -54.87
N PHE A 4 12.41 42.40 -56.19
CA PHE A 4 11.87 41.30 -57.00
C PHE A 4 12.56 39.96 -56.73
N SER A 5 13.87 39.95 -56.48
CA SER A 5 14.60 38.74 -56.09
C SER A 5 14.15 38.18 -54.73
N THR A 6 13.80 39.06 -53.78
CA THR A 6 13.33 38.64 -52.45
C THR A 6 11.89 38.09 -52.52
N VAL A 7 11.02 38.72 -53.32
CA VAL A 7 9.65 38.24 -53.56
C VAL A 7 9.65 36.93 -54.34
N LEU A 8 10.48 36.80 -55.38
CA LEU A 8 10.65 35.53 -56.13
C LEU A 8 11.28 34.43 -55.28
N GLY A 9 12.17 34.76 -54.35
CA GLY A 9 12.73 33.82 -53.37
C GLY A 9 11.69 33.33 -52.35
N PHE A 10 10.83 34.22 -51.86
CA PHE A 10 9.76 33.87 -50.91
C PHE A 10 8.63 33.06 -51.59
N CYS A 11 8.25 33.44 -52.82
CA CYS A 11 7.32 32.66 -53.64
C CYS A 11 7.93 31.30 -54.04
N GLY A 12 9.22 31.25 -54.41
CA GLY A 12 9.92 30.00 -54.73
C GLY A 12 10.04 29.05 -53.55
N PHE A 13 10.26 29.58 -52.34
CA PHE A 13 10.33 28.78 -51.11
C PHE A 13 8.94 28.28 -50.67
N GLY A 14 7.92 29.13 -50.70
CA GLY A 14 6.55 28.76 -50.34
C GLY A 14 5.90 27.80 -51.34
N VAL A 15 6.02 28.07 -52.64
CA VAL A 15 5.49 27.22 -53.72
C VAL A 15 6.32 25.95 -53.85
N GLY A 16 7.65 26.03 -53.72
CA GLY A 16 8.55 24.88 -53.80
C GLY A 16 8.34 23.87 -52.66
N ILE A 17 8.14 24.33 -51.42
CA ILE A 17 7.81 23.44 -50.30
C ILE A 17 6.42 22.81 -50.49
N SER A 18 5.45 23.59 -50.96
CA SER A 18 4.08 23.09 -51.19
C SER A 18 4.05 22.02 -52.29
N ILE A 19 4.72 22.28 -53.42
CA ILE A 19 4.86 21.31 -54.52
C ILE A 19 5.69 20.10 -54.09
N GLY A 20 6.77 20.31 -53.32
CA GLY A 20 7.60 19.23 -52.79
C GLY A 20 6.85 18.31 -51.81
N LEU A 21 6.00 18.88 -50.95
CA LEU A 21 5.13 18.10 -50.05
C LEU A 21 4.05 17.34 -50.81
N VAL A 22 3.43 17.96 -51.82
CA VAL A 22 2.42 17.28 -52.66
C VAL A 22 3.06 16.17 -53.50
N ALA A 23 4.22 16.42 -54.12
CA ALA A 23 4.95 15.42 -54.88
C ALA A 23 5.49 14.30 -53.99
N GLY A 24 5.99 14.63 -52.79
CA GLY A 24 6.42 13.66 -51.79
C GLY A 24 5.26 12.80 -51.28
N TYR A 25 4.09 13.38 -51.06
CA TYR A 25 2.86 12.66 -50.70
C TYR A 25 2.42 11.69 -51.82
N PHE A 26 2.41 12.14 -53.07
CA PHE A 26 2.08 11.27 -54.21
C PHE A 26 3.11 10.16 -54.42
N LEU A 27 4.41 10.44 -54.29
CA LEU A 27 5.46 9.41 -54.34
C LEU A 27 5.34 8.41 -53.18
N PHE A 28 5.06 8.87 -51.97
CA PHE A 28 4.90 8.00 -50.82
C PHE A 28 3.70 7.05 -50.96
N ILE A 29 2.57 7.52 -51.48
CA ILE A 29 1.40 6.68 -51.76
C ILE A 29 1.69 5.65 -52.86
N TYR A 30 2.41 6.03 -53.92
CA TYR A 30 2.69 5.12 -55.03
C TYR A 30 3.74 4.05 -54.71
N PHE A 31 4.60 4.29 -53.70
CA PHE A 31 5.67 3.39 -53.29
C PHE A 31 5.40 2.62 -51.98
N GLN A 32 4.20 2.71 -51.38
CA GLN A 32 3.88 1.83 -50.25
C GLN A 32 3.86 0.36 -50.70
N PRO A 33 4.70 -0.52 -50.12
CA PRO A 33 4.63 -1.95 -50.42
C PRO A 33 3.30 -2.50 -49.92
N SER A 34 2.47 -2.99 -50.82
CA SER A 34 1.16 -3.60 -50.51
C SER A 34 1.29 -4.98 -49.85
N ASP A 35 2.47 -5.59 -49.91
CA ASP A 35 2.69 -6.97 -49.47
C ASP A 35 3.66 -7.03 -48.28
N VAL A 36 3.10 -7.32 -47.10
CA VAL A 36 3.88 -7.76 -45.94
C VAL A 36 4.19 -9.24 -46.15
N LYS A 37 5.47 -9.59 -46.33
CA LYS A 37 5.88 -11.00 -46.40
C LYS A 37 5.69 -11.67 -45.03
N ASP A 38 5.13 -12.87 -45.02
CA ASP A 38 4.98 -13.65 -43.79
C ASP A 38 6.34 -13.88 -43.10
N PRO A 39 6.41 -13.72 -41.77
CA PRO A 39 7.65 -13.93 -41.04
C PRO A 39 8.09 -15.40 -41.10
N VAL A 40 9.34 -15.64 -41.47
CA VAL A 40 9.93 -16.99 -41.49
C VAL A 40 10.17 -17.45 -40.05
N LEU A 41 9.41 -18.44 -39.59
CA LEU A 41 9.60 -19.06 -38.28
C LEU A 41 10.88 -19.92 -38.28
N ARG A 42 11.85 -19.59 -37.43
CA ARG A 42 13.06 -20.40 -37.19
C ARG A 42 13.23 -20.71 -35.70
N PRO A 43 13.65 -21.93 -35.32
CA PRO A 43 14.01 -22.26 -33.94
C PRO A 43 15.08 -21.33 -33.36
N LEU A 44 14.97 -21.01 -32.06
CA LEU A 44 15.96 -20.17 -31.35
C LEU A 44 17.38 -20.74 -31.39
N VAL A 45 17.52 -22.07 -31.46
CA VAL A 45 18.83 -22.75 -31.54
C VAL A 45 19.56 -22.49 -32.88
N GLU A 46 18.83 -22.07 -33.91
CA GLU A 46 19.37 -21.78 -35.24
C GLU A 46 19.77 -20.31 -35.40
N GLN A 47 19.53 -19.48 -34.39
CA GLN A 47 19.88 -18.06 -34.42
C GLN A 47 21.33 -17.86 -33.95
N ASP A 48 22.05 -16.96 -34.62
CA ASP A 48 23.40 -16.60 -34.22
C ASP A 48 23.41 -15.84 -32.88
N SER A 49 24.58 -15.80 -32.23
CA SER A 49 24.72 -15.20 -30.90
C SER A 49 24.38 -13.71 -30.86
N GLU A 50 24.60 -12.97 -31.95
CA GLU A 50 24.30 -11.54 -32.01
C GLU A 50 22.80 -11.31 -32.13
N THR A 51 22.11 -12.12 -32.95
CA THR A 51 20.64 -12.12 -33.04
C THR A 51 20.01 -12.54 -31.73
N LEU A 52 20.52 -13.57 -31.05
CA LEU A 52 20.05 -13.97 -29.72
C LEU A 52 20.23 -12.88 -28.67
N GLN A 53 21.36 -12.15 -28.69
CA GLN A 53 21.57 -11.00 -27.80
C GLN A 53 20.60 -9.85 -28.11
N ARG A 54 20.29 -9.60 -29.38
CA ARG A 54 19.30 -8.59 -29.79
C ARG A 54 17.87 -8.99 -29.42
N MET A 55 17.56 -10.29 -29.40
CA MET A 55 16.27 -10.84 -28.97
C MET A 55 16.13 -10.91 -27.44
N PHE A 56 17.21 -10.80 -26.68
CA PHE A 56 17.18 -10.92 -25.23
C PHE A 56 16.15 -10.00 -24.55
N PRO A 57 15.95 -8.72 -24.96
CA PRO A 57 14.88 -7.87 -24.44
C PRO A 57 13.46 -8.37 -24.75
N GLU A 58 13.25 -9.07 -25.86
CA GLU A 58 11.96 -9.57 -26.35
C GLU A 58 11.51 -10.87 -25.66
N ILE A 59 12.44 -11.64 -25.09
CA ILE A 59 12.16 -12.93 -24.44
C ILE A 59 11.14 -12.74 -23.28
N PRO A 60 10.13 -13.61 -23.12
CA PRO A 60 9.12 -13.51 -22.07
C PRO A 60 9.71 -13.50 -20.65
N LEU A 61 9.05 -12.79 -19.73
CA LEU A 61 9.56 -12.60 -18.36
C LEU A 61 9.67 -13.91 -17.57
N TRP A 62 8.81 -14.90 -17.79
CA TRP A 62 8.90 -16.23 -17.15
C TRP A 62 10.09 -17.07 -17.63
N VAL A 63 10.67 -16.74 -18.80
CA VAL A 63 11.92 -17.37 -19.25
C VAL A 63 13.12 -16.68 -18.60
N LYS A 64 13.03 -15.36 -18.37
CA LYS A 64 14.10 -14.54 -17.79
C LYS A 64 14.18 -14.66 -16.27
N ASN A 65 13.02 -14.74 -15.62
CA ASN A 65 12.86 -14.61 -14.19
C ASN A 65 12.06 -15.82 -13.67
N PRO A 66 12.59 -16.57 -12.69
CA PRO A 66 11.89 -17.73 -12.13
C PRO A 66 10.62 -17.35 -11.34
N ASP A 67 10.48 -16.08 -10.94
CA ASP A 67 9.33 -15.56 -10.18
C ASP A 67 8.05 -15.35 -11.02
N TYR A 68 8.13 -15.54 -12.35
CA TYR A 68 7.01 -15.33 -13.26
C TYR A 68 6.44 -16.66 -13.72
N ASP A 69 5.14 -16.84 -13.51
CA ASP A 69 4.40 -18.01 -13.99
C ASP A 69 3.71 -17.73 -15.33
N ARG A 70 3.55 -18.79 -16.14
CA ARG A 70 2.71 -18.76 -17.34
C ARG A 70 1.24 -18.83 -16.97
N VAL A 71 0.42 -18.02 -17.63
CA VAL A 71 -1.03 -17.87 -17.35
C VAL A 71 -1.87 -18.12 -18.61
N ASP A 72 -1.57 -19.18 -19.34
CA ASP A 72 -2.24 -19.51 -20.61
C ASP A 72 -3.75 -19.69 -20.47
N TRP A 73 -4.20 -20.18 -19.32
CA TRP A 73 -5.63 -20.32 -19.00
C TRP A 73 -6.35 -18.96 -18.95
N LEU A 74 -5.67 -17.91 -18.46
CA LEU A 74 -6.22 -16.56 -18.36
C LEU A 74 -6.39 -15.96 -19.77
N ASN A 75 -5.43 -16.21 -20.65
CA ASN A 75 -5.52 -15.78 -22.05
C ASN A 75 -6.74 -16.40 -22.76
N LYS A 76 -6.96 -17.71 -22.61
CA LYS A 76 -8.15 -18.39 -23.15
C LYS A 76 -9.45 -17.84 -22.57
N PHE A 77 -9.48 -17.58 -21.27
CA PHE A 77 -10.65 -16.98 -20.63
C PHE A 77 -10.97 -15.59 -21.20
N ILE A 78 -9.96 -14.74 -21.33
CA ILE A 78 -10.12 -13.39 -21.89
C ILE A 78 -10.55 -13.46 -23.35
N GLU A 79 -10.03 -14.39 -24.15
CA GLU A 79 -10.44 -14.61 -25.53
C GLU A 79 -11.94 -14.91 -25.65
N TYR A 80 -12.47 -15.81 -24.81
CA TYR A 80 -13.91 -16.10 -24.79
C TYR A 80 -14.76 -14.93 -24.30
N MET A 81 -14.24 -14.13 -23.36
CA MET A 81 -14.95 -12.99 -22.78
C MET A 81 -14.84 -11.71 -23.61
N TRP A 82 -13.89 -11.65 -24.56
CA TRP A 82 -13.52 -10.42 -25.25
C TRP A 82 -14.67 -9.67 -25.92
N PRO A 83 -15.64 -10.33 -26.61
CA PRO A 83 -16.77 -9.62 -27.23
C PRO A 83 -17.66 -8.88 -26.23
N TYR A 84 -17.71 -9.34 -24.98
CA TYR A 84 -18.46 -8.69 -23.90
C TYR A 84 -17.62 -7.60 -23.21
N LEU A 85 -16.34 -7.89 -23.00
CA LEU A 85 -15.38 -6.95 -22.41
C LEU A 85 -15.20 -5.71 -23.30
N ASP A 86 -15.04 -5.88 -24.62
CA ASP A 86 -14.95 -4.77 -25.58
C ASP A 86 -16.13 -3.80 -25.42
N LYS A 87 -17.36 -4.33 -25.44
CA LYS A 87 -18.58 -3.53 -25.30
C LYS A 87 -18.63 -2.77 -23.96
N ALA A 88 -18.31 -3.45 -22.87
CA ALA A 88 -18.32 -2.84 -21.53
C ALA A 88 -17.25 -1.76 -21.39
N ILE A 89 -16.03 -2.04 -21.88
CA ILE A 89 -14.90 -1.11 -21.87
C ILE A 89 -15.23 0.12 -22.72
N CYS A 90 -15.75 -0.06 -23.93
CA CYS A 90 -16.14 1.05 -24.81
C CYS A 90 -17.22 1.94 -24.18
N LYS A 91 -18.24 1.34 -23.57
CA LYS A 91 -19.29 2.10 -22.84
C LYS A 91 -18.72 2.92 -21.68
N THR A 92 -17.78 2.33 -20.94
CA THR A 92 -17.09 3.00 -19.83
C THR A 92 -16.22 4.14 -20.34
N ALA A 93 -15.43 3.91 -21.39
CA ALA A 93 -14.60 4.91 -22.03
C ALA A 93 -15.42 6.12 -22.51
N MET A 94 -16.58 5.89 -23.13
CA MET A 94 -17.49 6.98 -23.50
C MET A 94 -17.96 7.80 -22.29
N THR A 95 -18.30 7.13 -21.18
CA THR A 95 -18.81 7.79 -19.98
C THR A 95 -17.74 8.70 -19.36
N ILE A 96 -16.48 8.26 -19.35
CA ILE A 96 -15.33 9.03 -18.85
C ILE A 96 -14.95 10.14 -19.82
N ALA A 97 -14.95 9.90 -21.13
CA ALA A 97 -14.48 10.85 -22.14
C ALA A 97 -15.43 12.05 -22.32
N LYS A 98 -16.74 11.85 -22.19
CA LYS A 98 -17.77 12.90 -22.39
C LYS A 98 -17.51 14.20 -21.61
N PRO A 99 -17.33 14.19 -20.27
CA PRO A 99 -17.09 15.43 -19.52
C PRO A 99 -15.77 16.10 -19.90
N ILE A 100 -14.73 15.33 -20.20
CA ILE A 100 -13.41 15.84 -20.61
C ILE A 100 -13.51 16.57 -21.96
N ILE A 101 -14.18 15.95 -22.93
CA ILE A 101 -14.42 16.54 -24.26
C ILE A 101 -15.26 17.82 -24.11
N ALA A 102 -16.30 17.80 -23.29
CA ALA A 102 -17.17 18.96 -23.06
C ALA A 102 -16.41 20.17 -22.50
N GLU A 103 -15.42 19.97 -21.63
CA GLU A 103 -14.57 21.06 -21.11
C GLU A 103 -13.70 21.70 -22.19
N GLN A 104 -13.26 20.93 -23.20
CA GLN A 104 -12.38 21.43 -24.26
C GLN A 104 -13.15 22.13 -25.41
N ILE A 105 -14.43 21.82 -25.60
CA ILE A 105 -15.27 22.40 -26.68
C ILE A 105 -15.25 23.94 -26.68
N PRO A 106 -15.49 24.65 -25.55
CA PRO A 106 -15.50 26.12 -25.51
C PRO A 106 -14.13 26.75 -25.82
N LYS A 107 -13.05 26.10 -25.38
CA LYS A 107 -11.67 26.63 -25.48
C LYS A 107 -11.20 26.79 -26.92
N TYR A 108 -11.66 25.91 -27.81
CA TYR A 108 -11.22 25.84 -29.21
C TYR A 108 -12.33 26.19 -30.21
N LYS A 109 -13.49 26.68 -29.73
CA LYS A 109 -14.65 27.10 -30.57
C LYS A 109 -15.19 25.99 -31.48
N ILE A 110 -15.32 24.77 -30.93
CA ILE A 110 -15.88 23.61 -31.63
C ILE A 110 -17.39 23.60 -31.44
N GLU A 111 -18.13 23.03 -32.40
CA GLU A 111 -19.59 22.86 -32.31
C GLU A 111 -19.95 21.52 -31.64
N SER A 112 -19.37 20.41 -32.10
CA SER A 112 -19.53 19.09 -31.44
C SER A 112 -18.36 18.14 -31.70
N VAL A 113 -18.21 17.15 -30.80
CA VAL A 113 -17.34 15.98 -30.95
C VAL A 113 -18.17 14.74 -30.64
N GLU A 114 -18.31 13.85 -31.62
CA GLU A 114 -19.18 12.67 -31.56
C GLU A 114 -18.37 11.40 -31.90
N PHE A 115 -18.62 10.30 -31.19
CA PHE A 115 -18.08 8.99 -31.57
C PHE A 115 -18.97 8.37 -32.65
N GLU A 116 -18.46 8.19 -33.85
CA GLU A 116 -19.15 7.47 -34.93
C GLU A 116 -19.01 5.96 -34.75
N THR A 117 -17.80 5.50 -34.41
CA THR A 117 -17.51 4.10 -34.06
C THR A 117 -16.59 4.06 -32.85
N LEU A 118 -16.80 3.08 -31.97
CA LEU A 118 -15.92 2.81 -30.84
C LEU A 118 -15.93 1.30 -30.57
N THR A 119 -14.87 0.63 -31.01
CA THR A 119 -14.56 -0.75 -30.65
C THR A 119 -13.05 -0.90 -30.53
N LEU A 120 -12.61 -1.73 -29.60
CA LEU A 120 -11.22 -2.10 -29.39
C LEU A 120 -10.75 -3.21 -30.33
N GLY A 121 -11.65 -3.75 -31.15
CA GLY A 121 -11.36 -4.77 -32.15
C GLY A 121 -11.61 -6.19 -31.67
N SER A 122 -11.27 -7.17 -32.50
CA SER A 122 -11.49 -8.59 -32.25
C SER A 122 -10.35 -9.27 -31.48
N LEU A 123 -9.19 -8.62 -31.39
CA LEU A 123 -7.99 -9.19 -30.78
C LEU A 123 -7.86 -8.77 -29.31
N PRO A 124 -7.94 -9.70 -28.34
CA PRO A 124 -7.79 -9.40 -26.92
C PRO A 124 -6.34 -9.11 -26.50
N PRO A 125 -6.15 -8.46 -25.34
CA PRO A 125 -4.84 -8.38 -24.69
C PRO A 125 -4.36 -9.76 -24.25
N THR A 126 -3.05 -9.95 -24.28
CA THR A 126 -2.39 -11.19 -23.84
C THR A 126 -1.55 -10.95 -22.60
N PHE A 127 -1.60 -11.91 -21.68
CA PHE A 127 -0.81 -11.96 -20.47
C PHE A 127 0.38 -12.86 -20.74
N GLN A 128 1.56 -12.24 -20.81
CA GLN A 128 2.82 -12.91 -21.13
C GLN A 128 3.41 -13.67 -19.93
N GLY A 129 2.92 -13.38 -18.73
CA GLY A 129 3.31 -14.00 -17.47
C GLY A 129 2.81 -13.17 -16.30
N MET A 130 2.78 -13.77 -15.11
CA MET A 130 2.33 -13.09 -13.90
C MET A 130 3.22 -13.47 -12.72
N LYS A 131 3.65 -12.46 -11.97
CA LYS A 131 4.29 -12.65 -10.66
C LYS A 131 3.25 -12.47 -9.58
N VAL A 132 3.17 -13.40 -8.62
CA VAL A 132 2.21 -13.35 -7.52
C VAL A 132 2.95 -13.55 -6.20
N TYR A 133 2.67 -12.71 -5.21
CA TYR A 133 3.20 -12.89 -3.87
C TYR A 133 2.24 -12.32 -2.83
N THR A 134 2.19 -12.96 -1.68
CA THR A 134 1.43 -12.50 -0.52
C THR A 134 2.38 -11.75 0.40
N THR A 135 1.96 -10.60 0.91
CA THR A 135 2.75 -9.78 1.85
C THR A 135 2.52 -10.22 3.29
N GLU A 136 3.37 -9.76 4.21
CA GLU A 136 3.18 -9.98 5.66
C GLU A 136 1.88 -9.36 6.20
N GLU A 137 1.36 -8.35 5.51
CA GLU A 137 0.10 -7.65 5.84
C GLU A 137 -1.14 -8.40 5.33
N LYS A 138 -0.98 -9.65 4.89
CA LYS A 138 -2.05 -10.44 4.24
C LYS A 138 -2.68 -9.66 3.09
N GLU A 139 -1.85 -9.09 2.21
CA GLU A 139 -2.30 -8.54 0.92
C GLU A 139 -1.86 -9.49 -0.19
N LEU A 140 -2.68 -9.67 -1.22
CA LEU A 140 -2.30 -10.42 -2.41
C LEU A 140 -1.87 -9.46 -3.51
N ILE A 141 -0.59 -9.51 -3.90
CA ILE A 141 -0.05 -8.69 -4.99
C ILE A 141 0.16 -9.55 -6.23
N MET A 142 -0.36 -9.08 -7.36
CA MET A 142 -0.22 -9.68 -8.67
C MET A 142 0.36 -8.67 -9.65
N GLU A 143 1.40 -9.05 -10.38
CA GLU A 143 2.09 -8.22 -11.37
C GLU A 143 2.06 -8.89 -12.75
N PRO A 144 0.92 -8.83 -13.46
CA PRO A 144 0.82 -9.36 -14.81
C PRO A 144 1.62 -8.51 -15.82
N SER A 145 2.23 -9.17 -16.79
CA SER A 145 2.84 -8.54 -17.96
C SER A 145 1.86 -8.58 -19.13
N ILE A 146 1.28 -7.44 -19.49
CA ILE A 146 0.26 -7.33 -20.52
C ILE A 146 0.91 -6.84 -21.83
N LYS A 147 0.65 -7.57 -22.91
CA LYS A 147 0.91 -7.13 -24.29
C LYS A 147 -0.36 -7.21 -25.11
N TRP A 148 -0.73 -6.11 -25.74
CA TRP A 148 -1.91 -6.03 -26.56
C TRP A 148 -1.57 -5.39 -27.91
N ALA A 149 -1.87 -6.09 -28.99
CA ALA A 149 -1.81 -5.56 -30.34
C ALA A 149 -3.21 -5.74 -30.93
N GLY A 150 -4.04 -4.72 -30.75
CA GLY A 150 -5.43 -4.71 -31.14
C GLY A 150 -5.64 -4.11 -32.53
N ASN A 151 -6.78 -4.43 -33.12
CA ASN A 151 -7.28 -3.84 -34.36
C ASN A 151 -8.51 -2.94 -34.08
N PRO A 152 -8.34 -1.86 -33.30
CA PRO A 152 -9.48 -1.03 -32.92
C PRO A 152 -10.03 -0.26 -34.12
N ASN A 153 -11.30 0.12 -34.03
CA ASN A 153 -11.92 1.05 -34.96
C ASN A 153 -12.62 2.16 -34.18
N ILE A 154 -11.83 3.16 -33.80
CA ILE A 154 -12.31 4.33 -33.05
C ILE A 154 -12.37 5.51 -34.01
N THR A 155 -13.58 5.92 -34.36
CA THR A 155 -13.83 7.05 -35.28
C THR A 155 -14.54 8.17 -34.55
N LEU A 156 -13.93 9.34 -34.56
CA LEU A 156 -14.41 10.59 -33.97
C LEU A 156 -14.81 11.56 -35.09
N ALA A 157 -16.04 12.05 -35.08
CA ALA A 157 -16.47 13.17 -35.90
C ALA A 157 -16.40 14.47 -35.10
N VAL A 158 -15.64 15.44 -35.61
CA VAL A 158 -15.53 16.79 -35.04
C VAL A 158 -16.17 17.77 -36.00
N LYS A 159 -17.14 18.55 -35.51
CA LYS A 159 -17.78 19.65 -36.24
C LYS A 159 -17.28 20.97 -35.66
N ALA A 160 -16.66 21.80 -36.49
CA ALA A 160 -16.18 23.12 -36.09
C ALA A 160 -16.19 24.07 -37.29
N PHE A 161 -16.65 25.32 -37.07
CA PHE A 161 -16.67 26.37 -38.09
C PHE A 161 -17.40 25.95 -39.39
N GLY A 162 -18.48 25.17 -39.28
CA GLY A 162 -19.21 24.63 -40.42
C GLY A 162 -18.50 23.49 -41.20
N LEU A 163 -17.34 23.02 -40.75
CA LEU A 163 -16.61 21.89 -41.34
C LEU A 163 -16.72 20.65 -40.44
N LYS A 164 -16.90 19.47 -41.07
CA LYS A 164 -16.86 18.17 -40.39
C LYS A 164 -15.56 17.46 -40.75
N ALA A 165 -14.74 17.11 -39.76
CA ALA A 165 -13.57 16.24 -39.92
C ALA A 165 -13.77 14.93 -39.17
N THR A 166 -13.30 13.84 -39.76
CA THR A 166 -13.31 12.50 -39.13
C THR A 166 -11.88 12.11 -38.76
N VAL A 167 -11.71 11.61 -37.53
CA VAL A 167 -10.44 11.07 -37.06
C VAL A 167 -10.61 9.63 -36.66
N GLN A 168 -9.76 8.79 -37.24
CA GLN A 168 -9.79 7.37 -37.00
C GLN A 168 -8.49 6.93 -36.34
N VAL A 169 -8.60 6.20 -35.25
CA VAL A 169 -7.48 5.51 -34.59
C VAL A 169 -7.51 4.05 -35.02
N VAL A 170 -6.35 3.55 -35.47
CA VAL A 170 -6.14 2.19 -35.95
C VAL A 170 -4.87 1.60 -35.30
N ASP A 171 -4.64 0.29 -35.45
CA ASP A 171 -3.38 -0.39 -35.10
C ASP A 171 -2.82 -0.08 -33.69
N LEU A 172 -3.64 -0.26 -32.66
CA LEU A 172 -3.27 0.05 -31.27
C LEU A 172 -2.39 -1.06 -30.68
N GLN A 173 -1.20 -0.67 -30.22
CA GLN A 173 -0.31 -1.52 -29.45
C GLN A 173 -0.12 -0.94 -28.05
N VAL A 174 -0.36 -1.77 -27.03
CA VAL A 174 -0.22 -1.41 -25.61
C VAL A 174 0.60 -2.47 -24.89
N PHE A 175 1.74 -2.08 -24.31
CA PHE A 175 2.49 -2.93 -23.39
C PHE A 175 2.50 -2.28 -22.00
N ALA A 176 2.08 -3.03 -20.99
CA ALA A 176 1.94 -2.53 -19.64
C ALA A 176 2.24 -3.62 -18.61
N SER A 177 2.80 -3.22 -17.47
CA SER A 177 3.05 -4.08 -16.32
C SER A 177 2.38 -3.48 -15.09
N PRO A 178 1.05 -3.65 -14.95
CA PRO A 178 0.36 -3.18 -13.76
C PRO A 178 0.68 -4.08 -12.56
N ARG A 179 0.69 -3.46 -11.38
CA ARG A 179 0.60 -4.11 -10.08
C ARG A 179 -0.84 -4.00 -9.59
N ILE A 180 -1.43 -5.16 -9.32
CA ILE A 180 -2.78 -5.34 -8.79
C ILE A 180 -2.64 -5.83 -7.36
N THR A 181 -3.18 -5.09 -6.39
CA THR A 181 -3.13 -5.45 -4.97
C THR A 181 -4.55 -5.68 -4.46
N LEU A 182 -4.81 -6.83 -3.86
CA LEU A 182 -6.07 -7.14 -3.20
C LEU A 182 -5.92 -6.92 -1.70
N LYS A 183 -6.62 -5.92 -1.15
CA LYS A 183 -6.56 -5.59 0.27
C LYS A 183 -7.74 -4.77 0.79
N PRO A 184 -8.03 -4.80 2.10
CA PRO A 184 -7.61 -5.86 3.02
C PRO A 184 -8.18 -7.22 2.58
N LEU A 185 -7.44 -8.31 2.85
CA LEU A 185 -8.03 -9.65 2.74
C LEU A 185 -9.06 -9.84 3.87
N VAL A 186 -10.23 -10.37 3.52
CA VAL A 186 -11.35 -10.57 4.45
C VAL A 186 -11.75 -12.05 4.48
N PRO A 187 -12.30 -12.57 5.59
CA PRO A 187 -12.62 -14.00 5.73
C PRO A 187 -13.90 -14.42 4.98
N SER A 188 -14.62 -13.49 4.37
CA SER A 188 -15.82 -13.73 3.55
C SER A 188 -15.51 -13.58 2.06
N PHE A 189 -16.14 -14.39 1.21
CA PHE A 189 -16.05 -14.23 -0.25
C PHE A 189 -16.39 -12.78 -0.66
N PRO A 190 -15.64 -12.12 -1.57
CA PRO A 190 -14.60 -12.67 -2.46
C PRO A 190 -13.19 -12.78 -1.85
N CYS A 191 -13.08 -12.69 -0.53
CA CYS A 191 -11.86 -12.79 0.29
C CYS A 191 -11.00 -11.52 0.29
N PHE A 192 -11.46 -10.43 -0.30
CA PHE A 192 -10.82 -9.11 -0.26
C PHE A 192 -11.89 -8.01 -0.34
N ALA A 193 -11.59 -6.85 0.24
CA ALA A 193 -12.51 -5.72 0.23
C ALA A 193 -12.28 -4.78 -0.97
N ASN A 194 -11.03 -4.52 -1.37
CA ASN A 194 -10.73 -3.61 -2.46
C ASN A 194 -9.65 -4.19 -3.40
N ILE A 195 -9.68 -3.72 -4.65
CA ILE A 195 -8.62 -3.93 -5.65
C ILE A 195 -7.94 -2.59 -5.89
N TYR A 196 -6.62 -2.56 -5.79
CA TYR A 196 -5.78 -1.42 -6.10
C TYR A 196 -4.96 -1.73 -7.34
N VAL A 197 -4.94 -0.81 -8.31
CA VAL A 197 -4.21 -1.03 -9.55
C VAL A 197 -3.30 0.16 -9.84
N SER A 198 -2.00 -0.10 -10.01
CA SER A 198 -1.00 0.90 -10.39
C SER A 198 -0.11 0.40 -11.52
N LEU A 199 0.33 1.27 -12.41
CA LEU A 199 1.36 0.97 -13.40
C LEU A 199 2.74 1.11 -12.77
N MET A 200 3.57 0.07 -12.88
CA MET A 200 4.93 0.10 -12.34
C MET A 200 5.88 0.94 -13.21
N ASP A 201 5.63 0.94 -14.52
CA ASP A 201 6.39 1.68 -15.52
C ASP A 201 5.47 2.44 -16.47
N LYS A 202 6.04 3.43 -17.18
CA LYS A 202 5.31 4.16 -18.23
C LYS A 202 4.87 3.13 -19.29
N PRO A 203 3.57 3.03 -19.61
CA PRO A 203 3.12 2.05 -20.59
C PRO A 203 3.68 2.42 -21.97
N HIS A 204 3.99 1.40 -22.76
CA HIS A 204 4.21 1.59 -24.18
C HIS A 204 2.84 1.66 -24.85
N VAL A 205 2.61 2.73 -25.59
CA VAL A 205 1.38 2.93 -26.37
C VAL A 205 1.80 3.40 -27.76
N ASP A 206 1.36 2.68 -28.77
CA ASP A 206 1.51 3.02 -30.18
C ASP A 206 0.17 2.84 -30.88
N PHE A 207 -0.12 3.65 -31.89
CA PHE A 207 -1.38 3.64 -32.64
C PHE A 207 -1.21 4.42 -33.94
N GLY A 208 -1.93 3.99 -34.98
CA GLY A 208 -2.10 4.75 -36.21
C GLY A 208 -3.21 5.80 -36.08
N LEU A 209 -3.04 6.94 -36.74
CA LEU A 209 -4.01 8.04 -36.73
C LEU A 209 -4.29 8.52 -38.16
N LYS A 210 -5.55 8.46 -38.57
CA LYS A 210 -6.02 8.99 -39.86
C LYS A 210 -6.90 10.22 -39.63
N LEU A 211 -6.68 11.29 -40.40
CA LEU A 211 -7.50 12.50 -40.41
C LEU A 211 -8.13 12.68 -41.79
N ALA A 212 -9.46 12.67 -41.87
CA ALA A 212 -10.20 12.75 -43.13
C ALA A 212 -9.73 11.74 -44.19
N GLY A 213 -9.32 10.54 -43.75
CA GLY A 213 -8.78 9.48 -44.60
C GLY A 213 -7.28 9.57 -44.92
N ALA A 214 -6.63 10.70 -44.64
CA ALA A 214 -5.18 10.86 -44.80
C ALA A 214 -4.43 10.31 -43.58
N ASP A 215 -3.33 9.60 -43.81
CA ASP A 215 -2.49 9.07 -42.73
C ASP A 215 -1.66 10.19 -42.09
N LEU A 216 -2.04 10.58 -40.87
CA LEU A 216 -1.39 11.65 -40.12
C LEU A 216 -0.01 11.23 -39.57
N MET A 217 0.28 9.93 -39.61
CA MET A 217 1.56 9.33 -39.21
C MET A 217 2.70 9.69 -40.17
N SER A 218 2.36 10.15 -41.38
CA SER A 218 3.31 10.64 -42.38
C SER A 218 3.89 12.03 -42.06
N ILE A 219 3.33 12.75 -41.08
CA ILE A 219 3.79 14.09 -40.69
C ILE A 219 4.94 13.98 -39.67
N PRO A 220 6.18 14.38 -40.02
CA PRO A 220 7.32 14.28 -39.11
C PRO A 220 7.12 15.11 -37.82
N GLY A 221 7.35 14.49 -36.67
CA GLY A 221 7.30 15.15 -35.35
C GLY A 221 5.92 15.16 -34.68
N LEU A 222 4.82 15.21 -35.44
CA LEU A 222 3.46 15.18 -34.89
C LEU A 222 3.17 13.85 -34.19
N TYR A 223 3.48 12.72 -34.83
CA TYR A 223 3.34 11.39 -34.26
C TYR A 223 3.97 11.25 -32.87
N ARG A 224 5.25 11.65 -32.72
CA ARG A 224 5.96 11.60 -31.43
C ARG A 224 5.29 12.46 -30.36
N PHE A 225 4.77 13.63 -30.74
CA PHE A 225 4.08 14.51 -29.80
C PHE A 225 2.79 13.87 -29.26
N VAL A 226 1.94 13.29 -30.12
CA VAL A 226 0.68 12.66 -29.69
C VAL A 226 0.96 11.44 -28.80
N GLN A 227 1.91 10.60 -29.18
CA GLN A 227 2.32 9.45 -28.38
C GLN A 227 2.84 9.86 -27.01
N GLU A 228 3.74 10.85 -26.92
CA GLU A 228 4.26 11.30 -25.64
C GLU A 228 3.18 11.93 -24.76
N LEU A 229 2.25 12.69 -25.36
CA LEU A 229 1.11 13.26 -24.63
C LEU A 229 0.24 12.17 -23.99
N ILE A 230 -0.13 11.13 -24.74
CA ILE A 230 -0.95 10.03 -24.22
C ILE A 230 -0.19 9.24 -23.15
N LYS A 231 1.06 8.88 -23.41
CA LYS A 231 1.90 8.17 -22.45
C LYS A 231 2.04 8.97 -21.15
N ASP A 232 2.22 10.29 -21.24
CA ASP A 232 2.30 11.17 -20.08
C ASP A 232 0.97 11.27 -19.32
N GLN A 233 -0.16 11.38 -20.01
CA GLN A 233 -1.48 11.42 -19.36
C GLN A 233 -1.78 10.12 -18.61
N VAL A 234 -1.62 8.96 -19.27
CA VAL A 234 -1.87 7.65 -18.64
C VAL A 234 -0.92 7.42 -17.46
N ALA A 235 0.37 7.75 -17.62
CA ALA A 235 1.33 7.65 -16.53
C ALA A 235 1.01 8.62 -15.38
N ASN A 236 0.62 9.86 -15.66
CA ASN A 236 0.25 10.81 -14.62
C ASN A 236 -0.98 10.39 -13.81
N MET A 237 -1.82 9.49 -14.32
CA MET A 237 -3.00 9.01 -13.60
C MET A 237 -2.73 7.75 -12.78
N TYR A 238 -1.94 6.79 -13.32
CA TYR A 238 -1.81 5.44 -12.74
C TYR A 238 -0.39 5.00 -12.47
N LEU A 239 0.63 5.76 -12.86
CA LEU A 239 1.99 5.41 -12.49
C LEU A 239 2.11 5.45 -10.97
N TRP A 240 2.61 4.36 -10.40
CA TRP A 240 2.83 4.24 -8.97
C TRP A 240 3.58 5.47 -8.43
N PRO A 241 3.19 6.04 -7.27
CA PRO A 241 2.27 5.48 -6.26
C PRO A 241 0.79 5.71 -6.51
N LYS A 242 0.40 6.31 -7.64
CA LYS A 242 -1.02 6.54 -7.92
C LYS A 242 -1.70 5.21 -8.20
N THR A 243 -2.72 4.91 -7.40
CA THR A 243 -3.56 3.73 -7.56
C THR A 243 -4.93 4.12 -8.09
N LEU A 244 -5.47 3.23 -8.90
CA LEU A 244 -6.89 3.14 -9.10
C LEU A 244 -7.47 2.24 -8.01
N ASP A 245 -8.42 2.78 -7.27
CA ASP A 245 -9.06 2.08 -6.15
C ASP A 245 -10.44 1.60 -6.58
N VAL A 246 -10.64 0.29 -6.56
CA VAL A 246 -11.91 -0.36 -6.90
C VAL A 246 -12.45 -1.04 -5.64
N PRO A 247 -13.38 -0.40 -4.91
CA PRO A 247 -14.03 -1.03 -3.76
C PRO A 247 -14.96 -2.14 -4.23
N ILE A 248 -14.84 -3.32 -3.62
CA ILE A 248 -15.63 -4.52 -3.96
C ILE A 248 -16.64 -4.82 -2.85
N VAL A 249 -16.18 -4.82 -1.60
CA VAL A 249 -17.01 -5.01 -0.42
C VAL A 249 -16.58 -4.01 0.65
N ASP A 250 -17.54 -3.52 1.43
CA ASP A 250 -17.25 -2.74 2.62
C ASP A 250 -16.47 -3.60 3.64
N PRO A 251 -15.21 -3.25 3.98
CA PRO A 251 -14.39 -4.02 4.93
C PRO A 251 -15.07 -4.20 6.28
N ALA A 252 -15.85 -3.22 6.74
CA ALA A 252 -16.54 -3.27 8.03
C ALA A 252 -17.60 -4.37 8.03
N LYS A 253 -18.36 -4.51 6.94
CA LYS A 253 -19.40 -5.54 6.76
C LYS A 253 -18.82 -6.93 6.49
N ALA A 254 -17.63 -7.00 5.89
CA ALA A 254 -16.96 -8.25 5.60
C ALA A 254 -16.25 -8.85 6.84
N SER A 255 -15.89 -8.00 7.80
CA SER A 255 -15.38 -8.44 9.09
C SER A 255 -16.54 -8.89 9.99
N LYS A 256 -16.58 -10.17 10.37
CA LYS A 256 -17.59 -10.76 11.28
C LYS A 256 -17.45 -10.26 12.73
N ARG A 257 -17.35 -8.95 12.94
CA ARG A 257 -17.16 -8.33 14.23
C ARG A 257 -18.44 -8.45 15.07
N PRO A 258 -18.33 -8.53 16.40
CA PRO A 258 -19.47 -8.32 17.29
C PRO A 258 -20.12 -6.96 17.05
N VAL A 259 -21.44 -6.93 16.93
CA VAL A 259 -22.25 -5.71 16.74
C VAL A 259 -23.25 -5.49 17.88
N GLY A 260 -23.35 -6.41 18.83
CA GLY A 260 -24.16 -6.25 20.03
C GLY A 260 -24.19 -7.49 20.93
N ILE A 261 -24.93 -7.40 22.03
CA ILE A 261 -25.18 -8.49 22.97
C ILE A 261 -26.68 -8.78 23.00
N LEU A 262 -27.03 -10.06 22.91
CA LEU A 262 -28.39 -10.56 23.16
C LEU A 262 -28.43 -11.16 24.57
N THR A 263 -29.21 -10.54 25.45
CA THR A 263 -29.56 -11.09 26.76
C THR A 263 -30.79 -11.96 26.62
N VAL A 264 -30.67 -13.23 26.99
CA VAL A 264 -31.69 -14.27 26.95
C VAL A 264 -31.99 -14.71 28.37
N LYS A 265 -33.15 -14.34 28.89
CA LYS A 265 -33.64 -14.83 30.17
C LYS A 265 -34.72 -15.89 29.94
N VAL A 266 -34.38 -17.12 30.33
CA VAL A 266 -35.28 -18.26 30.27
C VAL A 266 -36.14 -18.26 31.53
N VAL A 267 -37.38 -17.81 31.41
CA VAL A 267 -38.27 -17.60 32.56
C VAL A 267 -38.82 -18.94 33.03
N ARG A 268 -39.65 -19.57 32.19
CA ARG A 268 -40.38 -20.80 32.54
C ARG A 268 -40.87 -21.54 31.31
N ALA A 269 -41.23 -22.81 31.47
CA ALA A 269 -42.05 -23.55 30.53
C ALA A 269 -43.36 -24.00 31.18
N MET A 270 -44.36 -24.25 30.36
CA MET A 270 -45.71 -24.60 30.80
C MET A 270 -46.25 -25.76 29.98
N LYS A 271 -46.99 -26.66 30.63
CA LYS A 271 -47.71 -27.78 29.99
C LYS A 271 -46.80 -28.62 29.08
N LEU A 272 -45.55 -28.84 29.51
CA LEU A 272 -44.61 -29.67 28.74
C LEU A 272 -45.16 -31.09 28.56
N LYS A 273 -44.96 -31.65 27.38
CA LYS A 273 -45.40 -33.02 27.09
C LYS A 273 -44.49 -34.02 27.79
N LYS A 274 -45.07 -34.82 28.69
CA LYS A 274 -44.41 -35.95 29.35
C LYS A 274 -43.82 -36.91 28.32
N LYS A 275 -42.55 -37.29 28.47
CA LYS A 275 -41.89 -38.28 27.60
C LYS A 275 -41.86 -39.67 28.20
N ASP A 276 -41.75 -39.77 29.53
CA ASP A 276 -41.70 -41.06 30.20
C ASP A 276 -43.08 -41.60 30.57
N LEU A 277 -43.30 -42.89 30.26
CA LEU A 277 -44.49 -43.63 30.68
C LEU A 277 -44.53 -43.85 32.21
N LEU A 278 -43.37 -44.01 32.86
CA LEU A 278 -43.26 -44.41 34.28
C LEU A 278 -42.47 -43.41 35.17
N GLY A 279 -41.76 -42.45 34.57
CA GLY A 279 -41.00 -41.39 35.26
C GLY A 279 -41.70 -40.03 35.24
N ALA A 280 -41.08 -38.99 35.78
CA ALA A 280 -41.51 -37.60 35.63
C ALA A 280 -40.38 -36.82 34.98
N SER A 281 -40.68 -36.09 33.90
CA SER A 281 -39.69 -35.40 33.07
C SER A 281 -38.87 -34.37 33.85
N ASP A 282 -37.58 -34.32 33.53
CA ASP A 282 -36.53 -33.46 34.07
C ASP A 282 -36.09 -32.40 33.02
N PRO A 283 -36.91 -31.39 32.70
CA PRO A 283 -36.61 -30.49 31.59
C PRO A 283 -35.44 -29.54 31.84
N TYR A 284 -34.74 -29.22 30.75
CA TYR A 284 -33.84 -28.08 30.62
C TYR A 284 -33.91 -27.52 29.19
N VAL A 285 -33.51 -26.26 29.02
CA VAL A 285 -33.49 -25.58 27.72
C VAL A 285 -32.06 -25.47 27.23
N LYS A 286 -31.80 -25.86 25.98
CA LYS A 286 -30.53 -25.65 25.29
C LYS A 286 -30.75 -24.69 24.13
N PHE A 287 -29.90 -23.67 23.98
CA PHE A 287 -30.08 -22.65 22.95
C PHE A 287 -28.76 -22.09 22.42
N LYS A 288 -28.79 -21.51 21.22
CA LYS A 288 -27.63 -20.94 20.50
C LYS A 288 -28.09 -19.94 19.42
N LEU A 289 -27.18 -19.08 18.97
CA LEU A 289 -27.36 -18.32 17.72
C LEU A 289 -26.90 -19.14 16.51
N THR A 290 -27.56 -18.96 15.36
CA THR A 290 -27.21 -19.62 14.09
C THR A 290 -25.84 -19.11 13.58
N GLU A 291 -24.77 -19.85 13.86
CA GLU A 291 -23.45 -19.77 13.21
C GLU A 291 -22.60 -21.01 13.60
N ASP A 292 -21.82 -21.58 12.66
CA ASP A 292 -21.17 -22.91 12.75
C ASP A 292 -20.15 -23.12 13.89
N LYS A 293 -19.90 -22.11 14.74
CA LYS A 293 -18.88 -22.17 15.80
C LYS A 293 -19.28 -21.55 17.14
N LEU A 294 -20.52 -21.08 17.29
CA LEU A 294 -20.95 -20.49 18.56
C LEU A 294 -21.33 -21.58 19.58
N PRO A 295 -20.82 -21.51 20.83
CA PRO A 295 -21.14 -22.48 21.86
C PRO A 295 -22.62 -22.35 22.28
N SER A 296 -23.31 -23.49 22.41
CA SER A 296 -24.67 -23.50 22.97
C SER A 296 -24.66 -23.28 24.47
N LYS A 297 -25.61 -22.50 24.99
CA LYS A 297 -25.90 -22.35 26.41
C LYS A 297 -27.03 -23.30 26.82
N LYS A 298 -27.13 -23.60 28.11
CA LYS A 298 -28.21 -24.43 28.67
C LYS A 298 -28.58 -23.99 30.08
N THR A 299 -29.85 -24.18 30.43
CA THR A 299 -30.33 -23.95 31.81
C THR A 299 -30.00 -25.11 32.75
N THR A 300 -30.23 -24.89 34.05
CA THR A 300 -30.25 -26.00 35.02
C THR A 300 -31.38 -26.98 34.72
N VAL A 301 -31.18 -28.24 35.12
CA VAL A 301 -32.19 -29.29 34.99
C VAL A 301 -33.18 -29.17 36.16
N LYS A 302 -34.48 -29.09 35.87
CA LYS A 302 -35.52 -29.07 36.91
C LYS A 302 -36.15 -30.45 37.01
N GLN A 303 -35.98 -31.08 38.16
CA GLN A 303 -36.38 -32.47 38.35
C GLN A 303 -37.91 -32.61 38.46
N LYS A 304 -38.47 -33.59 37.76
CA LYS A 304 -39.87 -34.05 37.83
C LYS A 304 -40.90 -32.93 37.68
N ASN A 305 -40.69 -32.00 36.74
CA ASN A 305 -41.50 -30.79 36.62
C ASN A 305 -41.89 -30.48 35.16
N LEU A 306 -43.18 -30.53 34.83
CA LEU A 306 -43.70 -30.16 33.50
C LEU A 306 -44.06 -28.67 33.35
N ASN A 307 -43.93 -27.90 34.42
CA ASN A 307 -44.08 -26.45 34.46
C ASN A 307 -42.85 -25.81 35.16
N PRO A 308 -41.63 -26.06 34.67
CA PRO A 308 -40.41 -25.59 35.31
C PRO A 308 -40.29 -24.07 35.25
N GLU A 309 -39.80 -23.47 36.32
CA GLU A 309 -39.36 -22.07 36.37
C GLU A 309 -37.85 -22.05 36.58
N TRP A 310 -37.11 -21.45 35.62
CA TRP A 310 -35.66 -21.34 35.68
C TRP A 310 -35.24 -19.97 36.18
N ASN A 311 -35.81 -18.90 35.60
CA ASN A 311 -35.40 -17.52 35.84
C ASN A 311 -33.88 -17.32 35.67
N GLU A 312 -33.29 -17.98 34.67
CA GLU A 312 -31.85 -17.95 34.40
C GLU A 312 -31.58 -17.05 33.19
N GLU A 313 -30.58 -16.18 33.32
CA GLU A 313 -30.18 -15.20 32.31
C GLU A 313 -28.82 -15.53 31.69
N PHE A 314 -28.70 -15.33 30.39
CA PHE A 314 -27.52 -15.64 29.61
C PHE A 314 -27.27 -14.57 28.55
N ASN A 315 -26.00 -14.23 28.33
CA ASN A 315 -25.61 -13.33 27.26
C ASN A 315 -25.05 -14.11 26.05
N LEU A 316 -25.33 -13.62 24.84
CA LEU A 316 -24.85 -14.16 23.57
C LEU A 316 -24.31 -13.01 22.71
N VAL A 317 -23.17 -13.22 22.07
CA VAL A 317 -22.57 -12.21 21.18
C VAL A 317 -23.24 -12.26 19.81
N VAL A 318 -23.76 -11.12 19.38
CA VAL A 318 -24.39 -10.92 18.06
C VAL A 318 -23.37 -10.33 17.11
N LYS A 319 -23.31 -10.87 15.88
CA LYS A 319 -22.43 -10.40 14.79
C LYS A 319 -23.21 -9.84 13.61
N ASP A 320 -24.40 -10.37 13.37
CA ASP A 320 -25.30 -9.91 12.32
C ASP A 320 -26.77 -10.11 12.76
N PRO A 321 -27.41 -9.08 13.35
CA PRO A 321 -28.80 -9.18 13.79
C PRO A 321 -29.78 -9.36 12.63
N GLN A 322 -29.39 -9.04 11.38
CA GLN A 322 -30.28 -9.16 10.22
C GLN A 322 -30.45 -10.61 9.78
N THR A 323 -29.40 -11.43 9.92
CA THR A 323 -29.40 -12.82 9.47
C THR A 323 -29.43 -13.85 10.60
N GLN A 324 -28.94 -13.50 11.80
CA GLN A 324 -28.86 -14.45 12.91
C GLN A 324 -30.23 -14.75 13.53
N VAL A 325 -30.40 -16.00 13.95
CA VAL A 325 -31.60 -16.53 14.59
C VAL A 325 -31.22 -17.19 15.92
N LEU A 326 -32.02 -16.98 16.96
CA LEU A 326 -31.90 -17.67 18.24
C LEU A 326 -32.66 -19.00 18.16
N GLU A 327 -31.96 -20.12 18.20
CA GLU A 327 -32.53 -21.46 18.23
C GLU A 327 -32.57 -21.98 19.67
N PHE A 328 -33.71 -22.52 20.11
CA PHE A 328 -33.82 -23.17 21.41
C PHE A 328 -34.56 -24.50 21.31
N THR A 329 -34.13 -25.45 22.15
CA THR A 329 -34.68 -26.79 22.24
C THR A 329 -34.80 -27.19 23.70
N VAL A 330 -36.00 -27.60 24.08
CA VAL A 330 -36.29 -28.17 25.40
C VAL A 330 -36.04 -29.67 25.34
N TYR A 331 -35.24 -30.14 26.29
CA TYR A 331 -34.86 -31.54 26.44
C TYR A 331 -35.29 -32.05 27.80
N ASP A 332 -35.68 -33.32 27.84
CA ASP A 332 -35.81 -34.12 29.05
C ASP A 332 -34.43 -34.71 29.37
N TRP A 333 -33.89 -34.43 30.56
CA TRP A 333 -32.59 -34.95 30.95
C TRP A 333 -32.70 -36.42 31.34
N GLU A 334 -31.78 -37.24 30.82
CA GLU A 334 -31.74 -38.67 31.09
C GLU A 334 -30.40 -39.03 31.74
N GLN A 335 -30.45 -39.84 32.80
CA GLN A 335 -29.23 -40.26 33.51
C GLN A 335 -28.33 -41.14 32.64
N VAL A 336 -28.90 -41.90 31.70
CA VAL A 336 -28.19 -42.80 30.79
C VAL A 336 -28.78 -42.68 29.39
N GLY A 337 -27.95 -42.31 28.41
CA GLY A 337 -28.35 -42.27 26.99
C GLY A 337 -28.55 -40.86 26.42
N LYS A 338 -29.31 -40.76 25.33
CA LYS A 338 -29.60 -39.48 24.66
C LYS A 338 -30.79 -38.81 25.33
N HIS A 339 -30.62 -37.53 25.66
CA HIS A 339 -31.68 -36.71 26.26
C HIS A 339 -32.83 -36.51 25.28
N ASP A 340 -34.04 -36.53 25.80
CA ASP A 340 -35.22 -36.72 24.99
C ASP A 340 -35.80 -35.37 24.56
N LYS A 341 -35.87 -35.12 23.25
CA LYS A 341 -36.33 -33.80 22.77
C LYS A 341 -37.82 -33.62 23.02
N MET A 342 -38.18 -32.61 23.82
CA MET A 342 -39.56 -32.27 24.18
C MET A 342 -40.17 -31.33 23.13
N GLY A 343 -39.41 -30.34 22.67
CA GLY A 343 -39.79 -29.44 21.58
C GLY A 343 -38.73 -28.38 21.28
N MET A 344 -38.93 -27.62 20.21
CA MET A 344 -38.03 -26.54 19.79
C MET A 344 -38.83 -25.39 19.19
N ASN A 345 -38.23 -24.21 19.11
CA ASN A 345 -38.71 -23.09 18.31
C ASN A 345 -37.51 -22.12 18.09
N VAL A 346 -37.69 -21.07 17.30
CA VAL A 346 -36.65 -20.11 16.94
C VAL A 346 -37.18 -18.68 17.01
N VAL A 347 -36.31 -17.71 17.25
CA VAL A 347 -36.65 -16.28 17.19
C VAL A 347 -35.63 -15.57 16.29
N PRO A 348 -36.03 -15.02 15.14
CA PRO A 348 -35.16 -14.17 14.32
C PRO A 348 -34.79 -12.88 15.06
N LEU A 349 -33.51 -12.52 15.10
CA LEU A 349 -33.06 -11.34 15.85
C LEU A 349 -33.56 -10.03 15.25
N LYS A 350 -33.77 -9.99 13.93
CA LYS A 350 -34.38 -8.85 13.20
C LYS A 350 -35.77 -8.45 13.71
N GLU A 351 -36.46 -9.31 14.46
CA GLU A 351 -37.78 -9.04 15.04
C GLU A 351 -37.73 -8.43 16.45
N LEU A 352 -36.52 -8.25 16.99
CA LEU A 352 -36.28 -7.59 18.27
C LEU A 352 -35.98 -6.11 18.02
N GLN A 353 -36.64 -5.24 18.79
CA GLN A 353 -36.29 -3.83 18.83
C GLN A 353 -35.04 -3.64 19.71
N PRO A 354 -34.04 -2.86 19.28
CA PRO A 354 -32.88 -2.53 20.09
C PRO A 354 -33.25 -1.91 21.44
N GLU A 355 -32.53 -2.31 22.49
CA GLU A 355 -32.64 -1.84 23.89
C GLU A 355 -33.99 -2.11 24.58
N GLU A 356 -34.97 -2.67 23.88
CA GLU A 356 -36.27 -3.03 24.43
C GLU A 356 -36.30 -4.50 24.87
N THR A 357 -36.80 -4.74 26.08
CA THR A 357 -37.05 -6.11 26.56
C THR A 357 -38.36 -6.64 26.00
N LYS A 358 -38.28 -7.65 25.14
CA LYS A 358 -39.43 -8.35 24.56
C LYS A 358 -39.71 -9.64 25.32
N VAL A 359 -40.92 -9.75 25.88
CA VAL A 359 -41.39 -11.00 26.49
C VAL A 359 -42.11 -11.83 25.44
N LEU A 360 -41.68 -13.06 25.22
CA LEU A 360 -42.23 -13.98 24.22
C LEU A 360 -42.75 -15.24 24.90
N THR A 361 -43.98 -15.64 24.56
CA THR A 361 -44.52 -16.96 24.87
C THR A 361 -44.57 -17.77 23.58
N LEU A 362 -43.76 -18.82 23.49
CA LEU A 362 -43.49 -19.56 22.28
C LEU A 362 -44.04 -20.98 22.41
N ASP A 363 -44.91 -21.38 21.49
CA ASP A 363 -45.39 -22.76 21.41
C ASP A 363 -44.25 -23.67 20.93
N LEU A 364 -44.05 -24.79 21.63
CA LEU A 364 -42.99 -25.73 21.30
C LEU A 364 -43.41 -26.63 20.13
N LEU A 365 -42.58 -26.66 19.09
CA LEU A 365 -42.80 -27.44 17.89
C LEU A 365 -41.95 -28.72 17.89
N LYS A 366 -42.36 -29.72 17.09
CA LYS A 366 -41.55 -30.93 16.88
C LYS A 366 -40.43 -30.65 15.87
N THR A 367 -40.78 -29.98 14.77
CA THR A 367 -39.91 -29.65 13.62
C THR A 367 -40.14 -28.19 13.23
N MET A 368 -39.18 -27.59 12.50
CA MET A 368 -39.32 -26.21 11.99
C MET A 368 -40.13 -26.12 10.68
N GLU A 369 -40.69 -27.24 10.21
CA GLU A 369 -41.49 -27.29 8.99
C GLU A 369 -42.92 -26.79 9.31
N LEU A 370 -43.28 -25.65 8.73
CA LEU A 370 -44.53 -24.92 9.03
C LEU A 370 -45.81 -25.75 8.78
N ASN A 371 -45.76 -26.77 7.92
CA ASN A 371 -46.91 -27.60 7.53
C ASN A 371 -46.80 -29.07 8.02
N ASP A 372 -45.89 -29.39 8.92
CA ASP A 372 -45.79 -30.74 9.47
C ASP A 372 -46.98 -30.99 10.41
N VAL A 373 -47.84 -31.97 10.07
CA VAL A 373 -49.01 -32.40 10.86
C VAL A 373 -48.62 -32.73 12.32
N GLN A 374 -47.35 -33.09 12.57
CA GLN A 374 -46.87 -33.38 13.90
C GLN A 374 -46.70 -32.15 14.80
N ASN A 375 -46.71 -30.94 14.23
CA ASN A 375 -46.70 -29.66 14.94
C ASN A 375 -48.08 -29.25 15.46
N GLU A 376 -49.18 -29.86 14.98
CA GLU A 376 -50.53 -29.62 15.52
C GLU A 376 -50.71 -30.14 16.96
N LYS A 377 -49.85 -31.09 17.38
CA LYS A 377 -49.86 -31.64 18.74
C LYS A 377 -49.11 -30.70 19.68
N SER A 378 -49.82 -30.07 20.62
CA SER A 378 -49.21 -29.23 21.65
C SER A 378 -48.11 -29.98 22.42
N ARG A 379 -46.95 -29.32 22.59
CA ARG A 379 -45.78 -29.84 23.35
C ARG A 379 -45.43 -28.98 24.55
N GLY A 380 -46.32 -28.05 24.90
CA GLY A 380 -46.09 -27.02 25.91
C GLY A 380 -45.60 -25.71 25.30
N GLN A 381 -45.40 -24.75 26.19
CA GLN A 381 -45.01 -23.38 25.86
C GLN A 381 -43.73 -23.02 26.62
N LEU A 382 -42.90 -22.17 26.02
CA LEU A 382 -41.71 -21.60 26.65
C LEU A 382 -41.84 -20.08 26.73
N VAL A 383 -41.58 -19.51 27.89
CA VAL A 383 -41.59 -18.07 28.12
C VAL A 383 -40.15 -17.58 28.22
N LEU A 384 -39.81 -16.60 27.38
CA LEU A 384 -38.49 -15.96 27.30
C LEU A 384 -38.62 -14.45 27.46
N GLU A 385 -37.65 -13.82 28.08
CA GLU A 385 -37.42 -12.37 28.00
C GLU A 385 -36.13 -12.16 27.20
N LEU A 386 -36.23 -11.42 26.09
CA LEU A 386 -35.11 -11.15 25.18
C LEU A 386 -34.84 -9.65 25.14
N THR A 387 -33.58 -9.26 25.30
CA THR A 387 -33.16 -7.86 25.12
C THR A 387 -31.93 -7.83 24.22
N TYR A 388 -32.03 -7.18 23.05
CA TYR A 388 -30.89 -6.97 22.16
C TYR A 388 -30.30 -5.59 22.40
N LYS A 389 -29.02 -5.50 22.76
CA LYS A 389 -28.31 -4.25 22.96
C LYS A 389 -27.22 -4.11 21.88
N PRO A 390 -27.42 -3.28 20.85
CA PRO A 390 -26.37 -3.01 19.87
C PRO A 390 -25.21 -2.24 20.51
N PHE A 391 -24.01 -2.41 19.98
CA PHE A 391 -22.92 -1.48 20.24
C PHE A 391 -23.14 -0.23 19.38
N LYS A 392 -22.97 0.99 19.92
CA LYS A 392 -23.13 2.22 19.12
C LYS A 392 -21.96 2.40 18.15
N GLU A 393 -22.08 3.24 17.11
CA GLU A 393 -21.01 3.40 16.10
C GLU A 393 -19.75 4.11 16.63
N ASP A 394 -19.93 5.08 17.52
CA ASP A 394 -18.83 5.78 18.24
C ASP A 394 -18.13 4.82 19.23
N GLU A 395 -18.94 3.84 19.66
CA GLU A 395 -18.66 2.68 20.45
C GLU A 395 -18.14 1.50 19.60
N MET A 396 -17.44 1.70 18.48
CA MET A 396 -16.86 0.60 17.70
C MET A 396 -15.43 0.95 17.25
N PRO A 397 -14.48 0.02 17.34
CA PRO A 397 -13.10 0.30 16.94
C PRO A 397 -13.01 0.59 15.43
N GLN A 398 -12.65 1.83 15.08
CA GLN A 398 -12.39 2.25 13.71
C GLN A 398 -11.09 1.63 13.20
N GLY A 399 -11.23 0.62 12.33
CA GLY A 399 -10.13 0.14 11.49
C GLY A 399 -8.94 -0.50 12.22
N TYR A 400 -7.97 -0.92 11.41
CA TYR A 400 -6.74 -1.60 11.81
C TYR A 400 -5.56 -0.59 11.96
N GLU A 401 -5.83 0.72 11.92
CA GLU A 401 -4.80 1.71 11.59
C GLU A 401 -4.32 2.60 12.75
N ASP A 402 -5.01 2.68 13.90
CA ASP A 402 -4.57 3.54 15.01
C ASP A 402 -4.59 2.80 16.37
N THR A 403 -3.49 2.17 16.78
CA THR A 403 -3.34 1.66 18.16
C THR A 403 -1.89 1.78 18.68
N GLN A 404 -1.38 3.01 18.80
CA GLN A 404 -0.13 3.30 19.53
C GLN A 404 -0.32 4.09 20.84
N THR A 405 -1.55 4.36 21.30
CA THR A 405 -1.77 5.10 22.55
C THR A 405 -2.62 4.33 23.56
N VAL A 406 -2.07 4.12 24.75
CA VAL A 406 -2.80 3.69 25.96
C VAL A 406 -3.61 4.90 26.47
N GLN A 407 -4.93 4.79 26.53
CA GLN A 407 -5.81 5.84 27.07
C GLN A 407 -6.57 5.36 28.31
N ASN A 408 -6.76 6.27 29.28
CA ASN A 408 -7.39 6.02 30.59
C ASN A 408 -8.91 6.26 30.57
N ALA A 409 -9.60 5.72 31.59
CA ALA A 409 -11.05 5.84 31.80
C ALA A 409 -11.48 7.18 32.41
N PRO A 410 -12.56 7.83 31.93
CA PRO A 410 -13.18 8.98 32.60
C PRO A 410 -13.99 8.58 33.86
N ASP A 411 -14.08 9.50 34.82
CA ASP A 411 -14.86 9.31 36.06
C ASP A 411 -16.38 9.19 35.78
N GLY A 412 -17.04 8.12 36.26
CA GLY A 412 -18.51 8.02 36.34
C GLY A 412 -19.22 6.87 35.61
N THR A 413 -18.57 5.74 35.33
CA THR A 413 -19.12 4.76 34.37
C THR A 413 -20.14 3.73 34.92
N PRO A 414 -21.33 3.57 34.28
CA PRO A 414 -22.49 2.84 34.85
C PRO A 414 -22.47 1.30 34.71
N THR A 415 -23.12 0.59 35.64
CA THR A 415 -23.04 -0.85 36.02
C THR A 415 -23.45 -1.94 35.01
N GLY A 416 -23.37 -1.73 33.68
CA GLY A 416 -23.72 -2.76 32.67
C GLY A 416 -22.54 -3.62 32.17
N GLY A 417 -22.78 -4.92 31.94
CA GLY A 417 -21.80 -5.86 31.38
C GLY A 417 -21.35 -5.56 29.94
N GLY A 418 -20.19 -6.10 29.54
CA GLY A 418 -19.51 -5.86 28.28
C GLY A 418 -18.76 -7.08 27.74
N LEU A 419 -17.89 -6.85 26.73
CA LEU A 419 -17.10 -7.88 26.06
C LEU A 419 -15.61 -7.54 26.18
N LEU A 420 -14.82 -8.43 26.78
CA LEU A 420 -13.36 -8.37 26.74
C LEU A 420 -12.90 -9.09 25.47
N VAL A 421 -12.37 -8.34 24.51
CA VAL A 421 -11.78 -8.88 23.28
C VAL A 421 -10.26 -8.94 23.45
N VAL A 422 -9.69 -10.12 23.26
CA VAL A 422 -8.24 -10.37 23.34
C VAL A 422 -7.77 -10.85 21.98
N ILE A 423 -6.91 -10.07 21.33
CA ILE A 423 -6.29 -10.44 20.06
C ILE A 423 -4.86 -10.91 20.35
N VAL A 424 -4.56 -12.15 19.99
CA VAL A 424 -3.22 -12.72 20.10
C VAL A 424 -2.53 -12.55 18.74
N HIS A 425 -1.67 -11.55 18.61
CA HIS A 425 -0.94 -11.23 17.38
C HIS A 425 0.22 -12.21 17.17
N GLU A 426 1.31 -12.02 17.92
CA GLU A 426 2.55 -12.76 17.73
C GLU A 426 3.33 -12.94 19.03
N ALA A 427 4.38 -13.77 18.97
CA ALA A 427 5.45 -13.81 19.95
C ALA A 427 6.79 -13.91 19.22
N GLU A 428 7.86 -13.41 19.82
CA GLU A 428 9.21 -13.45 19.26
C GLU A 428 10.14 -14.27 20.15
N GLU A 429 11.16 -14.87 19.53
CA GLU A 429 12.26 -15.57 20.18
C GLU A 429 11.86 -16.74 21.11
N VAL A 430 10.68 -17.34 20.92
CA VAL A 430 10.12 -18.36 21.82
C VAL A 430 11.11 -19.53 22.00
N GLU A 431 11.57 -19.73 23.23
CA GLU A 431 12.58 -20.73 23.58
C GLU A 431 12.01 -22.15 23.68
N GLY A 432 12.80 -23.15 23.27
CA GLY A 432 12.45 -24.56 23.45
C GLY A 432 13.58 -25.49 23.03
N LYS A 433 14.16 -26.24 23.99
CA LYS A 433 15.32 -27.14 23.74
C LYS A 433 15.09 -28.19 22.64
N HIS A 434 13.84 -28.59 22.38
CA HIS A 434 13.53 -29.62 21.37
C HIS A 434 12.25 -29.39 20.54
N HIS A 435 11.41 -28.39 20.83
CA HIS A 435 10.12 -28.19 20.14
C HIS A 435 9.67 -26.72 20.20
N THR A 436 9.39 -26.10 19.07
CA THR A 436 8.79 -24.76 18.97
C THR A 436 7.46 -24.88 18.25
N ASN A 437 6.53 -25.68 18.77
CA ASN A 437 5.15 -25.68 18.27
C ASN A 437 4.27 -24.78 19.17
N PRO A 438 4.51 -23.46 19.25
CA PRO A 438 3.87 -22.62 20.24
C PRO A 438 2.39 -22.44 19.93
N HIS A 439 1.61 -22.37 21.00
CA HIS A 439 0.27 -21.82 21.03
C HIS A 439 0.11 -21.00 22.32
N VAL A 440 -0.83 -20.08 22.32
CA VAL A 440 -1.17 -19.26 23.48
C VAL A 440 -2.38 -19.85 24.15
N ARG A 441 -2.35 -19.91 25.47
CA ARG A 441 -3.46 -20.29 26.34
C ARG A 441 -3.84 -19.06 27.18
N LEU A 442 -5.10 -18.65 27.05
CA LEU A 442 -5.71 -17.53 27.75
C LEU A 442 -6.62 -18.07 28.85
N LEU A 443 -6.49 -17.59 30.08
CA LEU A 443 -7.33 -17.96 31.20
C LEU A 443 -7.87 -16.69 31.89
N PHE A 444 -9.19 -16.57 31.94
CA PHE A 444 -9.87 -15.40 32.50
C PHE A 444 -11.17 -15.81 33.21
N ARG A 445 -11.31 -15.48 34.50
CA ARG A 445 -12.44 -15.88 35.37
C ARG A 445 -12.81 -17.39 35.27
N GLY A 446 -11.81 -18.25 35.10
CA GLY A 446 -11.98 -19.70 34.94
C GLY A 446 -12.35 -20.17 33.53
N GLU A 447 -12.60 -19.27 32.57
CA GLU A 447 -12.75 -19.60 31.15
C GLU A 447 -11.37 -19.71 30.50
N GLU A 448 -11.10 -20.84 29.83
CA GLU A 448 -9.85 -21.10 29.11
C GLU A 448 -10.07 -21.07 27.59
N LYS A 449 -9.25 -20.32 26.86
CA LYS A 449 -9.18 -20.30 25.39
C LYS A 449 -7.76 -20.52 24.91
N ARG A 450 -7.59 -21.00 23.68
CA ARG A 450 -6.27 -21.28 23.11
C ARG A 450 -6.19 -21.02 21.63
N THR A 451 -5.03 -20.56 21.16
CA THR A 451 -4.73 -20.44 19.73
C THR A 451 -4.40 -21.79 19.10
N LYS A 452 -4.37 -21.82 17.77
CA LYS A 452 -3.84 -22.95 17.03
C LYS A 452 -2.33 -23.07 17.24
N PRO A 453 -1.79 -24.30 17.33
CA PRO A 453 -0.35 -24.51 17.41
C PRO A 453 0.32 -24.19 16.07
N MET A 454 1.31 -23.31 16.10
CA MET A 454 2.15 -22.97 14.96
C MET A 454 3.33 -23.94 14.89
N LYS A 455 3.47 -24.71 13.82
CA LYS A 455 4.48 -25.78 13.77
C LYS A 455 5.89 -25.22 13.57
N LYS A 456 6.84 -25.63 14.41
CA LYS A 456 8.29 -25.33 14.32
C LYS A 456 8.61 -23.83 14.12
N ASN A 457 7.90 -22.95 14.80
CA ASN A 457 8.06 -21.51 14.66
C ASN A 457 8.53 -20.89 15.99
N ARG A 458 9.65 -20.15 15.96
CA ARG A 458 10.19 -19.39 17.10
C ARG A 458 9.57 -18.00 17.21
N ASP A 459 9.06 -17.49 16.09
CA ASP A 459 8.42 -16.18 15.99
C ASP A 459 6.97 -16.38 15.49
N PRO A 460 6.12 -17.07 16.27
CA PRO A 460 4.78 -17.41 15.84
C PRO A 460 3.88 -16.18 15.70
N ARG A 461 3.19 -16.10 14.56
CA ARG A 461 2.06 -15.18 14.33
C ARG A 461 0.75 -15.98 14.31
N TRP A 462 -0.20 -15.62 15.17
CA TRP A 462 -1.52 -16.25 15.26
C TRP A 462 -2.61 -15.37 14.66
N ASP A 463 -2.62 -14.08 14.99
CA ASP A 463 -3.70 -13.14 14.70
C ASP A 463 -5.09 -13.70 15.03
N GLU A 464 -5.21 -14.35 16.18
CA GLU A 464 -6.46 -14.98 16.63
C GLU A 464 -7.16 -14.10 17.67
N GLU A 465 -8.46 -13.87 17.45
CA GLU A 465 -9.32 -13.11 18.35
C GLU A 465 -10.10 -14.04 19.29
N PHE A 466 -10.12 -13.68 20.57
CA PHE A 466 -10.86 -14.34 21.64
C PHE A 466 -11.76 -13.35 22.35
N GLN A 467 -12.94 -13.80 22.75
CA GLN A 467 -13.96 -12.94 23.35
C GLN A 467 -14.42 -13.51 24.68
N PHE A 468 -14.29 -12.76 25.78
CA PHE A 468 -14.79 -13.14 27.10
C PHE A 468 -15.93 -12.21 27.49
N MET A 469 -17.07 -12.75 27.88
CA MET A 469 -18.17 -11.92 28.37
C MET A 469 -17.92 -11.52 29.82
N VAL A 470 -18.22 -10.27 30.14
CA VAL A 470 -17.99 -9.71 31.47
C VAL A 470 -19.26 -9.04 31.97
N ASP A 471 -19.80 -9.47 33.10
CA ASP A 471 -21.04 -8.89 33.65
C ASP A 471 -20.79 -7.49 34.26
N GLU A 472 -19.56 -7.22 34.67
CA GLU A 472 -19.07 -5.94 35.18
C GLU A 472 -17.63 -5.72 34.68
N PRO A 473 -17.12 -4.47 34.60
CA PRO A 473 -15.79 -4.17 34.09
C PRO A 473 -14.76 -4.86 34.98
N PRO A 474 -13.89 -5.71 34.41
CA PRO A 474 -12.86 -6.45 35.14
C PRO A 474 -11.74 -5.63 35.81
N THR A 475 -12.06 -4.50 36.43
CA THR A 475 -11.12 -3.53 37.05
C THR A 475 -10.15 -4.16 38.04
N ASN A 476 -10.51 -5.29 38.65
CA ASN A 476 -9.68 -6.01 39.63
C ASN A 476 -9.32 -7.44 39.22
N ASP A 477 -9.74 -7.90 38.04
CA ASP A 477 -9.47 -9.27 37.59
C ASP A 477 -8.09 -9.38 36.92
N LYS A 478 -7.61 -10.62 36.77
CA LYS A 478 -6.36 -10.91 36.05
C LYS A 478 -6.66 -11.78 34.83
N LEU A 479 -6.10 -11.38 33.69
CA LEU A 479 -6.02 -12.22 32.49
C LEU A 479 -4.68 -12.95 32.52
N HIS A 480 -4.72 -14.27 32.62
CA HIS A 480 -3.52 -15.11 32.57
C HIS A 480 -3.24 -15.52 31.13
N ILE A 481 -2.01 -15.27 30.66
CA ILE A 481 -1.57 -15.60 29.31
C ILE A 481 -0.36 -16.53 29.42
N GLU A 482 -0.46 -17.74 28.86
CA GLU A 482 0.62 -18.71 28.82
C GLU A 482 0.99 -19.03 27.36
N VAL A 483 2.27 -18.88 27.00
CA VAL A 483 2.79 -19.44 25.74
C VAL A 483 3.27 -20.86 26.01
N VAL A 484 2.67 -21.84 25.34
CA VAL A 484 2.89 -23.27 25.58
C VAL A 484 3.35 -23.97 24.30
N SER A 485 4.39 -24.79 24.40
CA SER A 485 4.87 -25.66 23.31
C SER A 485 4.51 -27.12 23.59
N THR A 486 3.86 -27.81 22.64
CA THR A 486 3.51 -29.24 22.78
C THR A 486 4.33 -30.14 21.86
N SER A 487 4.78 -31.27 22.40
CA SER A 487 5.43 -32.37 21.68
C SER A 487 4.39 -33.39 21.23
N SER A 488 4.42 -33.79 19.97
CA SER A 488 3.53 -34.79 19.36
C SER A 488 4.04 -36.24 19.48
N ARG A 489 4.81 -36.59 20.53
CA ARG A 489 5.12 -38.01 20.80
C ARG A 489 3.98 -38.67 21.58
N MET A 490 3.15 -39.42 20.87
CA MET A 490 2.39 -40.53 21.44
C MET A 490 3.35 -41.44 22.21
N GLY A 491 3.21 -41.55 23.54
CA GLY A 491 3.79 -42.69 24.27
C GLY A 491 4.44 -42.45 25.64
N LEU A 492 4.54 -41.22 26.17
CA LEU A 492 5.08 -41.03 27.54
C LEU A 492 4.13 -40.18 28.39
N LEU A 493 3.83 -40.73 29.57
CA LEU A 493 2.78 -40.32 30.51
C LEU A 493 2.84 -38.89 31.07
N HIS A 494 3.80 -38.04 30.67
CA HIS A 494 3.81 -36.62 31.05
C HIS A 494 4.38 -35.75 29.92
N PRO A 495 3.58 -34.94 29.23
CA PRO A 495 4.11 -33.94 28.30
C PRO A 495 4.93 -32.90 29.08
N LYS A 496 6.24 -32.83 28.82
CA LYS A 496 7.10 -31.75 29.33
C LYS A 496 6.65 -30.43 28.69
N LYS A 497 5.94 -29.61 29.46
CA LYS A 497 5.54 -28.25 29.08
C LYS A 497 6.70 -27.30 29.36
N VAL A 498 7.21 -26.62 28.34
CA VAL A 498 7.98 -25.38 28.54
C VAL A 498 6.95 -24.27 28.67
N LYS A 499 6.95 -23.56 29.80
CA LYS A 499 6.02 -22.48 30.11
C LYS A 499 6.81 -21.17 30.19
N ALA A 500 6.52 -20.24 29.29
CA ALA A 500 6.69 -18.82 29.59
C ALA A 500 5.34 -18.36 30.14
N LEU A 501 5.33 -17.92 31.40
CA LEU A 501 4.12 -17.54 32.12
C LEU A 501 4.21 -16.04 32.43
N GLU A 502 3.31 -15.27 31.84
CA GLU A 502 3.20 -13.84 32.12
C GLU A 502 1.85 -13.60 32.81
N GLU A 503 1.91 -13.20 34.09
CA GLU A 503 0.73 -12.74 34.81
C GLU A 503 0.64 -11.23 34.69
N ARG A 504 -0.29 -10.73 33.87
CA ARG A 504 -0.63 -9.31 33.89
C ARG A 504 -1.85 -9.08 34.78
N ARG A 505 -1.65 -8.26 35.82
CA ARG A 505 -2.78 -7.65 36.52
C ARG A 505 -3.40 -6.64 35.57
N ILE A 506 -4.73 -6.61 35.47
CA ILE A 506 -5.39 -5.54 34.75
C ILE A 506 -5.33 -4.30 35.64
N GLU A 507 -4.14 -3.70 35.80
CA GLU A 507 -3.93 -2.50 36.61
C GLU A 507 -4.37 -1.26 35.82
N ASN A 508 -5.52 -0.71 36.20
CA ASN A 508 -6.00 0.63 35.81
C ASN A 508 -6.08 0.95 34.30
N SER A 509 -6.39 -0.04 33.45
CA SER A 509 -6.66 0.18 32.03
C SER A 509 -8.07 -0.33 31.64
N PHE A 510 -9.08 0.16 32.37
CA PHE A 510 -10.50 -0.09 32.09
C PHE A 510 -11.19 1.21 31.68
N GLN A 511 -11.00 1.67 30.44
CA GLN A 511 -11.98 2.55 29.81
C GLN A 511 -13.32 1.80 29.75
N ARG A 512 -14.39 2.40 30.26
CA ARG A 512 -15.72 1.84 30.10
C ARG A 512 -16.50 2.71 29.10
N LEU A 513 -16.87 2.04 28.01
CA LEU A 513 -17.95 2.27 27.05
C LEU A 513 -18.00 3.65 26.38
N GLU A 514 -16.99 3.91 25.55
CA GLU A 514 -17.17 3.68 24.11
C GLU A 514 -16.06 2.72 23.60
N PRO A 515 -16.34 1.63 22.84
CA PRO A 515 -15.39 0.57 22.42
C PRO A 515 -14.10 0.98 21.71
N LEU A 516 -13.22 1.48 22.56
CA LEU A 516 -11.77 1.35 22.62
C LEU A 516 -11.21 -0.08 22.53
N LEU A 517 -10.63 -0.48 21.41
CA LEU A 517 -9.59 -1.53 21.35
C LEU A 517 -8.44 -1.16 22.31
N VAL A 518 -8.18 -1.96 23.35
CA VAL A 518 -6.96 -1.83 24.14
C VAL A 518 -5.94 -2.89 23.70
N SER A 519 -4.94 -2.39 22.97
CA SER A 519 -3.64 -3.01 22.69
C SER A 519 -2.78 -3.08 23.95
N LEU A 520 -2.17 -4.24 24.24
CA LEU A 520 -0.98 -4.38 25.12
C LEU A 520 -0.47 -5.84 25.13
N ALA A 521 0.82 -6.18 25.09
CA ALA A 521 2.03 -5.56 24.56
C ALA A 521 3.14 -6.63 24.51
N GLU A 522 4.04 -6.46 23.55
CA GLU A 522 5.47 -6.78 23.52
C GLU A 522 6.10 -7.30 24.82
N ALA A 523 6.81 -8.43 24.70
CA ALA A 523 7.84 -8.86 25.63
C ALA A 523 9.22 -8.61 25.00
N ILE A 524 9.69 -7.36 25.02
CA ILE A 524 11.13 -7.09 24.86
C ILE A 524 11.79 -7.27 26.23
N ALA A 525 12.48 -8.38 26.38
CA ALA A 525 13.38 -8.61 27.51
C ALA A 525 14.68 -7.81 27.31
N HIS A 526 14.69 -6.49 27.59
CA HIS A 526 15.94 -5.77 27.80
C HIS A 526 15.90 -4.84 29.02
N ARG A 527 16.91 -5.03 29.88
CA ARG A 527 17.21 -4.25 31.09
C ARG A 527 17.32 -2.75 30.79
N GLY A 528 16.76 -1.94 31.69
CA GLY A 528 16.54 -0.51 31.49
C GLY A 528 17.75 0.43 31.53
N ARG A 529 17.45 1.69 31.20
CA ARG A 529 18.03 2.92 31.77
C ARG A 529 17.15 4.13 31.37
N CYS A 530 16.87 4.99 32.34
CA CYS A 530 16.10 6.24 32.20
C CYS A 530 16.98 7.38 31.66
N CYS A 531 16.41 8.32 30.88
CA CYS A 531 16.78 9.75 30.84
C CYS A 531 15.69 10.63 30.16
N PRO A 532 15.67 11.97 30.38
CA PRO A 532 14.44 12.75 30.56
C PRO A 532 13.96 13.60 29.35
N ARG A 533 12.69 14.02 29.44
CA ARG A 533 11.90 14.82 28.49
C ARG A 533 12.44 16.25 28.28
N SER A 534 12.36 16.75 27.05
CA SER A 534 12.53 18.17 26.65
C SER A 534 11.28 18.69 25.92
N PRO A 535 11.03 20.03 25.89
CA PRO A 535 9.69 20.61 25.76
C PRO A 535 9.23 20.94 24.33
N LEU A 536 7.91 21.09 24.22
CA LEU A 536 7.07 21.29 23.03
C LEU A 536 7.41 22.57 22.22
N ILE A 537 7.57 22.40 20.90
CA ILE A 537 7.60 23.49 19.90
C ILE A 537 6.30 23.40 19.07
N ALA A 538 5.70 24.55 18.75
CA ALA A 538 4.44 24.69 18.02
C ALA A 538 4.45 24.03 16.62
N PRO A 539 3.31 23.50 16.13
CA PRO A 539 3.27 22.68 14.92
C PRO A 539 3.41 23.54 13.66
N MET A 540 4.46 23.27 12.87
CA MET A 540 4.46 23.64 11.45
C MET A 540 3.48 22.75 10.70
N ALA A 541 2.73 23.33 9.76
CA ALA A 541 1.74 22.60 8.96
C ALA A 541 2.44 21.58 8.04
N PHE A 542 2.33 20.29 8.41
CA PHE A 542 2.83 19.18 7.62
C PHE A 542 1.89 18.89 6.43
N PRO A 543 2.40 18.41 5.30
CA PRO A 543 1.54 17.90 4.24
C PRO A 543 0.81 16.67 4.73
N VAL A 544 -0.51 16.62 4.50
CA VAL A 544 -1.31 15.42 4.67
C VAL A 544 -0.88 14.43 3.59
N VAL A 545 0.08 13.58 3.92
CA VAL A 545 0.40 12.39 3.15
C VAL A 545 -0.55 11.28 3.58
N ASP A 546 -1.04 10.50 2.63
CA ASP A 546 -1.93 9.37 2.89
C ASP A 546 -1.27 8.34 3.83
N ALA A 547 -2.07 7.65 4.65
CA ALA A 547 -1.58 6.67 5.63
C ALA A 547 -0.80 5.52 4.97
N GLY A 548 -1.15 5.15 3.73
CA GLY A 548 -0.39 4.17 2.94
C GLY A 548 1.01 4.64 2.59
N TYR A 549 1.19 5.94 2.28
CA TYR A 549 2.51 6.51 2.00
C TYR A 549 3.40 6.55 3.25
N LEU A 550 2.82 6.79 4.43
CA LEU A 550 3.54 6.69 5.71
C LEU A 550 4.00 5.24 5.99
N LYS A 551 3.13 4.25 5.77
CA LYS A 551 3.47 2.83 5.91
C LYS A 551 4.58 2.38 4.96
N GLU A 552 4.59 2.88 3.72
CA GLU A 552 5.69 2.61 2.78
C GLU A 552 7.03 3.19 3.24
N ILE A 553 7.02 4.36 3.89
CA ILE A 553 8.22 4.97 4.46
C ILE A 553 8.72 4.14 5.64
N ASP A 554 7.84 3.66 6.51
CA ASP A 554 8.23 2.79 7.63
C ASP A 554 8.78 1.45 7.14
N LYS A 555 8.18 0.86 6.11
CA LYS A 555 8.71 -0.32 5.45
C LYS A 555 10.08 -0.06 4.82
N ALA A 556 10.22 1.00 4.03
CA ALA A 556 11.48 1.36 3.40
C ALA A 556 12.57 1.65 4.44
N ARG A 557 12.22 2.27 5.58
CA ARG A 557 13.13 2.50 6.71
C ARG A 557 13.65 1.19 7.28
N ARG A 558 12.78 0.19 7.49
CA ARG A 558 13.18 -1.16 7.95
C ARG A 558 14.06 -1.89 6.93
N ASP A 559 13.66 -1.90 5.66
CA ASP A 559 14.42 -2.55 4.58
C ASP A 559 15.80 -1.91 4.41
N LEU A 560 15.89 -0.58 4.48
CA LEU A 560 17.14 0.16 4.46
C LEU A 560 18.01 -0.15 5.67
N ARG A 561 17.46 -0.28 6.88
CA ARG A 561 18.22 -0.68 8.07
C ARG A 561 18.86 -2.05 7.88
N ALA A 562 18.09 -3.03 7.40
CA ALA A 562 18.58 -4.37 7.13
C ALA A 562 19.66 -4.37 6.02
N LEU A 563 19.42 -3.68 4.90
CA LEU A 563 20.36 -3.60 3.79
C LEU A 563 21.67 -2.92 4.18
N ILE A 564 21.59 -1.77 4.85
CA ILE A 564 22.73 -0.95 5.26
C ILE A 564 23.61 -1.72 6.25
N SER A 565 22.99 -2.39 7.22
CA SER A 565 23.70 -3.24 8.19
C SER A 565 24.37 -4.42 7.50
N ALA A 566 23.63 -5.17 6.67
CA ALA A 566 24.12 -6.39 6.03
C ALA A 566 25.24 -6.15 5.00
N ARG A 567 25.26 -4.96 4.37
CA ARG A 567 26.25 -4.61 3.34
C ARG A 567 27.33 -3.66 3.85
N SER A 568 27.24 -3.21 5.10
CA SER A 568 28.12 -2.18 5.67
C SER A 568 28.26 -0.95 4.76
N CYS A 569 27.14 -0.53 4.15
CA CYS A 569 27.12 0.49 3.10
C CYS A 569 26.60 1.86 3.60
N ALA A 570 26.52 2.08 4.91
CA ALA A 570 26.07 3.34 5.51
C ALA A 570 26.83 4.57 4.97
N PRO A 571 28.17 4.56 4.84
CA PRO A 571 28.88 5.77 4.39
C PRO A 571 28.53 6.18 2.95
N VAL A 572 28.28 5.19 2.08
CA VAL A 572 27.91 5.48 0.69
C VAL A 572 26.45 5.93 0.57
N MET A 573 25.55 5.43 1.42
CA MET A 573 24.15 5.90 1.47
C MET A 573 24.05 7.33 1.99
N LEU A 574 24.78 7.67 3.05
CA LEU A 574 24.87 9.03 3.57
C LEU A 574 25.42 10.00 2.51
N ARG A 575 26.49 9.61 1.80
CA ARG A 575 27.06 10.39 0.71
C ARG A 575 26.07 10.58 -0.45
N LEU A 576 25.27 9.57 -0.79
CA LEU A 576 24.23 9.71 -1.83
C LEU A 576 23.17 10.73 -1.44
N ALA A 577 22.67 10.69 -0.20
CA ALA A 577 21.70 11.66 0.32
C ALA A 577 22.27 13.10 0.33
N TRP A 578 23.53 13.27 0.73
CA TRP A 578 24.24 14.55 0.68
C TRP A 578 24.33 15.09 -0.76
N HIS A 579 24.74 14.25 -1.71
CA HIS A 579 24.91 14.64 -3.11
C HIS A 579 23.59 15.02 -3.80
N ASP A 580 22.48 14.39 -3.40
CA ASP A 580 21.13 14.72 -3.86
C ASP A 580 20.71 16.13 -3.41
N ALA A 581 20.74 16.37 -2.09
CA ALA A 581 20.35 17.63 -1.48
C ALA A 581 21.31 18.80 -1.80
N GLY A 582 22.61 18.52 -1.85
CA GLY A 582 23.70 19.51 -1.96
C GLY A 582 23.74 20.31 -3.28
N THR A 583 22.87 19.99 -4.22
CA THR A 583 22.73 20.70 -5.50
C THR A 583 21.75 21.87 -5.46
N TYR A 584 21.05 22.07 -4.33
CA TYR A 584 20.05 23.11 -4.17
C TYR A 584 20.64 24.52 -4.28
N ASP A 585 19.85 25.41 -4.87
CA ASP A 585 20.13 26.83 -4.99
C ASP A 585 18.87 27.59 -4.53
N ALA A 586 18.96 28.25 -3.37
CA ALA A 586 17.85 28.94 -2.75
C ALA A 586 17.37 30.16 -3.55
N LYS A 587 18.25 30.79 -4.35
CA LYS A 587 17.91 31.96 -5.17
C LYS A 587 17.06 31.56 -6.38
N THR A 588 17.43 30.48 -7.05
CA THR A 588 16.73 29.98 -8.26
C THR A 588 15.66 28.94 -7.95
N LYS A 589 15.61 28.41 -6.72
CA LYS A 589 14.78 27.28 -6.30
C LYS A 589 14.96 26.05 -7.20
N THR A 590 16.21 25.77 -7.60
CA THR A 590 16.58 24.64 -8.46
C THR A 590 17.59 23.70 -7.79
N GLY A 591 17.55 22.41 -8.10
CA GLY A 591 18.36 21.39 -7.42
C GLY A 591 17.70 20.91 -6.12
N GLY A 592 18.40 20.09 -5.33
CA GLY A 592 17.88 19.53 -4.07
C GLY A 592 16.88 18.37 -4.25
N GLN A 593 16.64 17.95 -5.50
CA GLN A 593 15.79 16.82 -5.89
C GLN A 593 16.41 16.19 -7.15
N MET A 594 17.00 14.99 -7.05
CA MET A 594 17.58 14.32 -8.21
C MET A 594 16.49 13.85 -9.18
N VAL A 595 16.83 13.77 -10.47
CA VAL A 595 15.93 13.26 -11.51
C VAL A 595 15.93 11.75 -11.53
N ARG A 596 14.77 11.13 -11.73
CA ARG A 596 14.60 9.70 -12.05
C ARG A 596 15.62 9.30 -13.13
N LEU A 597 16.63 8.52 -12.77
CA LEU A 597 17.86 8.32 -13.54
C LEU A 597 17.71 7.34 -14.72
N GLY A 598 16.59 7.41 -15.44
CA GLY A 598 16.38 6.71 -16.71
C GLY A 598 16.99 7.42 -17.93
N LEU A 599 17.20 8.74 -17.86
CA LEU A 599 17.49 9.56 -19.05
C LEU A 599 18.96 9.92 -19.32
N LYS A 600 19.93 9.57 -18.45
CA LYS A 600 21.35 9.96 -18.65
C LYS A 600 22.40 8.85 -18.47
N LYS A 601 22.04 7.58 -18.66
CA LYS A 601 23.00 6.48 -18.62
C LYS A 601 24.03 6.51 -19.77
N LYS A 602 23.70 7.14 -20.92
CA LYS A 602 24.58 7.21 -22.11
C LYS A 602 25.57 8.38 -22.11
N GLU A 603 25.19 9.57 -21.63
CA GLU A 603 26.08 10.75 -21.65
C GLU A 603 27.17 10.73 -20.57
N VAL A 604 26.85 10.23 -19.37
CA VAL A 604 27.78 10.26 -18.23
C VAL A 604 28.94 9.27 -18.43
N LYS A 605 28.64 8.09 -19.00
CA LYS A 605 29.64 7.04 -19.30
C LYS A 605 30.59 7.42 -20.43
N SER A 606 30.15 8.27 -21.38
CA SER A 606 31.01 8.68 -22.50
C SER A 606 31.99 9.80 -22.13
N LYS A 607 31.76 10.52 -21.03
CA LYS A 607 32.60 11.65 -20.59
C LYS A 607 33.50 11.31 -19.38
N HIS A 608 33.15 10.32 -18.56
CA HIS A 608 33.92 9.93 -17.37
C HIS A 608 34.03 8.41 -17.24
N PRO A 609 35.15 7.79 -17.67
CA PRO A 609 35.30 6.33 -17.72
C PRO A 609 35.63 5.67 -16.37
N LYS A 610 35.80 6.43 -15.28
CA LYS A 610 36.01 5.89 -13.93
C LYS A 610 34.71 5.96 -13.13
N VAL A 611 34.41 4.89 -12.39
CA VAL A 611 33.18 4.59 -11.61
C VAL A 611 32.40 5.86 -11.22
N THR A 612 31.23 6.05 -11.83
CA THR A 612 30.36 7.21 -11.55
C THR A 612 29.32 6.86 -10.48
N TYR A 613 28.73 7.86 -9.82
CA TYR A 613 27.66 7.66 -8.81
C TYR A 613 26.49 6.80 -9.32
N ALA A 614 26.25 6.80 -10.62
CA ALA A 614 25.27 5.93 -11.29
C ALA A 614 25.60 4.42 -11.16
N ASP A 615 26.87 4.04 -10.99
CA ASP A 615 27.28 2.64 -10.84
C ASP A 615 27.06 2.13 -9.41
N LEU A 616 27.19 3.00 -8.39
CA LEU A 616 26.82 2.69 -6.99
C LEU A 616 25.30 2.57 -6.83
N TYR A 617 24.56 3.44 -7.53
CA TYR A 617 23.10 3.39 -7.66
C TYR A 617 22.64 2.03 -8.23
N GLN A 618 23.33 1.53 -9.27
CA GLN A 618 23.01 0.25 -9.91
C GLN A 618 23.17 -0.95 -8.97
N LYS A 619 24.14 -0.91 -8.05
CA LYS A 619 24.57 -2.07 -7.26
C LYS A 619 23.75 -2.29 -5.98
N PHE A 620 23.18 -1.24 -5.38
CA PHE A 620 22.52 -1.33 -4.07
C PHE A 620 21.04 -0.96 -4.06
N ILE A 621 20.55 -0.12 -5.01
CA ILE A 621 19.23 0.50 -4.91
C ILE A 621 18.19 -0.08 -5.88
N TRP A 622 18.59 -0.86 -6.90
CA TRP A 622 17.65 -1.56 -7.80
C TRP A 622 16.80 -2.66 -7.14
N GLN A 623 17.09 -3.01 -5.88
CA GLN A 623 16.31 -3.98 -5.11
C GLN A 623 15.16 -3.34 -4.32
N LEU A 624 15.03 -2.01 -4.34
CA LEU A 624 13.98 -1.27 -3.66
C LEU A 624 13.11 -0.48 -4.67
N PRO A 625 11.78 -0.43 -4.51
CA PRO A 625 10.91 0.39 -5.36
C PRO A 625 11.23 1.88 -5.15
N LEU A 626 11.58 2.59 -6.22
CA LEU A 626 12.26 3.89 -6.17
C LEU A 626 11.30 5.10 -6.30
N ASN A 627 11.35 5.99 -5.29
CA ASN A 627 10.98 7.42 -5.31
C ASN A 627 12.11 8.23 -4.61
N ASN A 628 12.28 9.54 -4.84
CA ASN A 628 13.36 10.35 -4.24
C ASN A 628 13.37 10.39 -2.70
N PHE A 629 12.25 10.08 -2.04
CA PHE A 629 12.23 9.97 -0.58
C PHE A 629 13.22 8.91 -0.07
N VAL A 630 13.52 7.88 -0.88
CA VAL A 630 14.40 6.76 -0.52
C VAL A 630 15.84 7.22 -0.29
N PHE A 631 16.35 8.25 -1.00
CA PHE A 631 17.73 8.72 -0.80
C PHE A 631 17.88 9.44 0.52
N GLN A 632 16.97 10.39 0.80
CA GLN A 632 17.00 11.13 2.05
C GLN A 632 16.70 10.21 3.25
N LEU A 633 15.78 9.25 3.08
CA LEU A 633 15.52 8.21 4.09
C LEU A 633 16.74 7.29 4.29
N ALA A 634 17.43 6.89 3.23
CA ALA A 634 18.66 6.09 3.33
C ALA A 634 19.80 6.85 4.01
N GLY A 635 19.91 8.16 3.82
CA GLY A 635 20.84 9.02 4.54
C GLY A 635 20.55 9.06 6.04
N VAL A 636 19.28 9.26 6.41
CA VAL A 636 18.83 9.23 7.82
C VAL A 636 19.13 7.87 8.44
N VAL A 637 18.72 6.78 7.78
CA VAL A 637 18.93 5.41 8.28
C VAL A 637 20.42 5.07 8.38
N ALA A 638 21.26 5.54 7.46
CA ALA A 638 22.70 5.33 7.53
C ALA A 638 23.32 5.91 8.80
N VAL A 639 22.86 7.10 9.22
CA VAL A 639 23.30 7.74 10.47
C VAL A 639 22.79 6.96 11.68
N GLU A 640 21.52 6.58 11.70
CA GLU A 640 20.91 5.85 12.82
C GLU A 640 21.55 4.47 13.05
N VAL A 641 21.76 3.69 11.97
CA VAL A 641 22.30 2.32 12.05
C VAL A 641 23.75 2.30 12.55
N THR A 642 24.49 3.37 12.33
CA THR A 642 25.90 3.49 12.71
C THR A 642 26.10 4.12 14.09
N GLY A 643 25.01 4.35 14.85
CA GLY A 643 25.04 4.88 16.22
C GLY A 643 24.90 6.40 16.34
N GLY A 644 24.58 7.09 15.25
CA GLY A 644 24.40 8.54 15.23
C GLY A 644 23.02 8.98 15.72
N PRO A 645 22.73 10.30 15.71
CA PRO A 645 21.48 10.85 16.22
C PRO A 645 20.26 10.44 15.38
N THR A 646 19.10 10.38 16.02
CA THR A 646 17.81 10.27 15.31
C THR A 646 17.52 11.58 14.58
N ILE A 647 17.20 11.48 13.29
CA ILE A 647 16.89 12.64 12.44
C ILE A 647 15.43 12.54 12.03
N ASP A 648 14.64 13.56 12.37
CA ASP A 648 13.25 13.65 11.93
C ASP A 648 13.18 13.65 10.41
N PHE A 649 12.48 12.67 9.85
CA PHE A 649 12.28 12.56 8.42
C PHE A 649 10.87 13.00 8.04
N VAL A 650 10.75 14.04 7.22
CA VAL A 650 9.45 14.50 6.69
C VAL A 650 9.18 13.87 5.31
N PRO A 651 8.08 13.12 5.15
CA PRO A 651 7.60 12.57 3.87
C PRO A 651 7.18 13.65 2.86
N GLY A 652 7.12 13.29 1.57
CA GLY A 652 6.32 14.04 0.57
C GLY A 652 7.11 14.76 -0.52
N ARG A 653 8.45 14.60 -0.56
CA ARG A 653 9.29 15.14 -1.65
C ARG A 653 8.83 14.56 -2.99
N LYS A 654 8.71 15.43 -4.01
CA LYS A 654 8.35 15.04 -5.38
C LYS A 654 9.61 14.92 -6.24
N ASP A 655 9.59 14.00 -7.19
CA ASP A 655 10.70 13.83 -8.13
C ASP A 655 10.75 14.97 -9.15
N SER A 656 11.93 15.58 -9.33
CA SER A 656 12.16 16.55 -10.39
C SER A 656 12.43 15.85 -11.72
N ARG A 657 12.02 16.44 -12.85
CA ARG A 657 12.39 15.97 -14.21
C ARG A 657 13.63 16.68 -14.77
N ILE A 658 14.15 17.69 -14.07
CA ILE A 658 15.24 18.56 -14.54
C ILE A 658 16.45 18.40 -13.63
N SER A 659 17.58 17.95 -14.19
CA SER A 659 18.83 17.83 -13.45
C SER A 659 19.47 19.21 -13.27
N PRO A 660 19.99 19.53 -12.09
CA PRO A 660 20.72 20.78 -11.89
C PRO A 660 22.00 20.80 -12.74
N LYS A 661 22.51 22.00 -13.03
CA LYS A 661 23.81 22.16 -13.71
C LYS A 661 24.93 21.56 -12.84
N GLU A 662 25.89 20.89 -13.46
CA GLU A 662 27.08 20.36 -12.80
C GLU A 662 27.92 21.49 -12.18
N GLY A 663 28.76 21.15 -11.19
CA GLY A 663 29.64 22.11 -10.50
C GLY A 663 29.05 22.77 -9.26
N ARG A 664 27.89 22.31 -8.77
CA ARG A 664 27.23 22.88 -7.58
C ARG A 664 27.67 22.28 -6.24
N LEU A 665 28.40 21.18 -6.24
CA LEU A 665 28.90 20.51 -5.03
C LEU A 665 30.26 21.10 -4.60
N PRO A 666 30.64 20.98 -3.31
CA PRO A 666 31.91 21.50 -2.83
C PRO A 666 33.10 20.77 -3.46
N ASP A 667 34.20 21.50 -3.67
CA ASP A 667 35.46 20.96 -4.19
C ASP A 667 36.40 20.75 -3.01
N ALA A 668 36.78 19.48 -2.78
CA ALA A 668 37.62 19.05 -1.68
C ALA A 668 39.00 19.73 -1.62
N LYS A 669 39.46 20.32 -2.73
CA LYS A 669 40.77 21.00 -2.81
C LYS A 669 40.74 22.48 -2.39
N LYS A 670 39.55 23.04 -2.12
CA LYS A 670 39.38 24.46 -1.79
C LYS A 670 39.25 24.69 -0.28
N GLY A 671 39.23 25.96 0.13
CA GLY A 671 39.18 26.37 1.54
C GLY A 671 37.83 26.95 2.00
N ALA A 672 37.84 27.62 3.16
CA ALA A 672 36.65 28.04 3.88
C ALA A 672 35.72 28.99 3.10
N SER A 673 36.26 29.90 2.28
CA SER A 673 35.42 30.80 1.46
C SER A 673 34.56 30.01 0.46
N HIS A 674 35.11 28.95 -0.14
CA HIS A 674 34.38 28.09 -1.06
C HIS A 674 33.28 27.30 -0.35
N LEU A 675 33.55 26.81 0.87
CA LEU A 675 32.53 26.16 1.69
C LEU A 675 31.37 27.12 1.99
N LYS A 676 31.67 28.36 2.40
CA LYS A 676 30.65 29.39 2.63
C LYS A 676 29.85 29.68 1.37
N ASP A 677 30.50 29.88 0.22
CA ASP A 677 29.80 30.16 -1.05
C ASP A 677 28.81 29.04 -1.43
N ILE A 678 29.22 27.78 -1.28
CA ILE A 678 28.38 26.63 -1.62
C ILE A 678 27.24 26.43 -0.64
N PHE A 679 27.50 26.50 0.67
CA PHE A 679 26.48 26.24 1.69
C PHE A 679 25.55 27.43 1.93
N TYR A 680 26.02 28.67 1.82
CA TYR A 680 25.15 29.83 1.88
C TYR A 680 24.21 29.89 0.67
N ARG A 681 24.63 29.41 -0.51
CA ARG A 681 23.73 29.24 -1.67
C ARG A 681 22.55 28.31 -1.34
N MET A 682 22.79 27.30 -0.49
CA MET A 682 21.76 26.38 0.00
C MET A 682 20.88 26.97 1.10
N GLY A 683 21.28 28.10 1.70
CA GLY A 683 20.63 28.69 2.87
C GLY A 683 21.09 28.10 4.21
N LEU A 684 22.23 27.41 4.24
CA LEU A 684 22.80 26.80 5.44
C LEU A 684 23.80 27.73 6.13
N SER A 685 23.85 27.71 7.46
CA SER A 685 24.68 28.58 8.30
C SER A 685 26.10 28.02 8.52
N ASP A 686 26.98 28.82 9.14
CA ASP A 686 28.34 28.38 9.53
C ASP A 686 28.30 27.14 10.45
N LYS A 687 27.34 27.08 11.38
CA LYS A 687 27.11 25.92 12.24
C LYS A 687 26.78 24.67 11.41
N ASP A 688 25.91 24.84 10.42
CA ASP A 688 25.48 23.74 9.56
C ASP A 688 26.64 23.20 8.71
N ILE A 689 27.54 24.08 8.23
CA ILE A 689 28.75 23.67 7.49
C ILE A 689 29.61 22.75 8.36
N VAL A 690 29.92 23.18 9.58
CA VAL A 690 30.82 22.41 10.47
C VAL A 690 30.16 21.11 10.93
N ALA A 691 28.87 21.16 11.33
CA ALA A 691 28.14 19.97 11.74
C ALA A 691 28.08 18.94 10.59
N LEU A 692 27.65 19.34 9.39
CA LEU A 692 27.53 18.43 8.24
C LEU A 692 28.88 17.87 7.77
N SER A 693 29.98 18.62 7.94
CA SER A 693 31.34 18.10 7.69
C SER A 693 31.68 16.91 8.59
N GLY A 694 31.10 16.85 9.79
CA GLY A 694 31.17 15.70 10.70
C GLY A 694 30.64 14.39 10.11
N GLY A 695 29.87 14.44 9.01
CA GLY A 695 29.47 13.23 8.27
C GLY A 695 30.65 12.41 7.74
N HIS A 696 31.83 13.01 7.55
CA HIS A 696 33.07 12.31 7.23
C HIS A 696 33.56 11.38 8.34
N THR A 697 32.99 11.43 9.55
CA THR A 697 33.21 10.40 10.58
C THR A 697 32.91 8.99 10.05
N LEU A 698 31.99 8.88 9.07
CA LEU A 698 31.72 7.67 8.32
C LEU A 698 32.47 7.62 6.97
N GLY A 699 33.12 6.48 6.73
CA GLY A 699 33.64 6.09 5.44
C GLY A 699 35.08 6.48 5.16
N ARG A 700 35.43 6.46 3.88
CA ARG A 700 36.77 6.74 3.38
C ARG A 700 36.76 7.33 1.98
N ALA A 701 37.82 8.03 1.62
CA ALA A 701 38.09 8.38 0.24
C ALA A 701 38.69 7.19 -0.52
N HIS A 702 38.57 7.27 -1.84
CA HIS A 702 39.04 6.24 -2.75
C HIS A 702 39.73 6.92 -3.95
N PRO A 703 40.99 6.57 -4.25
CA PRO A 703 41.79 7.29 -5.24
C PRO A 703 41.18 7.23 -6.64
N GLU A 704 40.49 6.14 -6.99
CA GLU A 704 39.79 5.98 -8.26
C GLU A 704 38.54 6.87 -8.42
N ARG A 705 38.03 7.46 -7.31
CA ARG A 705 36.82 8.30 -7.31
C ARG A 705 37.14 9.79 -7.15
N SER A 706 37.96 10.15 -6.15
CA SER A 706 38.25 11.55 -5.80
C SER A 706 39.72 11.93 -5.94
N GLY A 707 40.61 10.97 -6.21
CA GLY A 707 42.06 11.19 -6.19
C GLY A 707 42.66 11.28 -4.78
N PHE A 708 41.85 11.08 -3.73
CA PHE A 708 42.29 10.97 -2.33
C PHE A 708 42.05 9.55 -1.82
N ASP A 709 42.84 9.10 -0.86
CA ASP A 709 42.72 7.77 -0.24
C ASP A 709 42.78 7.86 1.29
N GLY A 710 42.09 6.94 1.95
CA GLY A 710 42.10 6.76 3.40
C GLY A 710 40.79 7.16 4.09
N PRO A 711 40.50 6.57 5.28
CA PRO A 711 39.40 6.96 6.14
C PRO A 711 39.73 8.23 6.94
N TRP A 712 38.72 8.96 7.41
CA TRP A 712 38.93 10.11 8.30
C TRP A 712 39.06 9.70 9.78
N THR A 713 38.55 8.53 10.14
CA THR A 713 38.51 8.00 11.51
C THR A 713 39.02 6.57 11.55
N ASN A 714 39.40 6.10 12.75
CA ASN A 714 39.83 4.71 12.95
C ASN A 714 38.67 3.71 12.84
N GLU A 715 37.43 4.15 13.11
CA GLU A 715 36.21 3.33 13.04
C GLU A 715 35.24 3.88 11.96
N PRO A 716 35.53 3.70 10.65
CA PRO A 716 34.79 4.37 9.57
C PRO A 716 33.35 3.88 9.34
N LEU A 717 32.82 3.02 10.22
CA LEU A 717 31.44 2.53 10.23
C LEU A 717 30.68 2.91 11.51
N LYS A 718 31.27 3.74 12.36
CA LYS A 718 30.67 4.23 13.59
C LYS A 718 30.47 5.73 13.50
N PHE A 719 29.26 6.20 13.77
CA PHE A 719 28.93 7.61 13.75
C PHE A 719 29.13 8.18 15.15
N ASP A 720 30.26 8.86 15.33
CA ASP A 720 30.65 9.51 16.58
C ASP A 720 31.40 10.82 16.27
N ASN A 721 31.84 11.55 17.31
CA ASN A 721 32.56 12.81 17.13
C ASN A 721 34.06 12.67 16.75
N SER A 722 34.54 11.46 16.45
CA SER A 722 35.96 11.18 16.18
C SER A 722 36.52 12.01 15.03
N TYR A 723 35.72 12.36 14.02
CA TYR A 723 36.14 13.25 12.94
C TYR A 723 36.74 14.57 13.47
N PHE A 724 36.08 15.22 14.42
CA PHE A 724 36.58 16.49 14.98
C PHE A 724 37.76 16.27 15.92
N ALA A 725 37.74 15.19 16.71
CA ALA A 725 38.84 14.84 17.59
C ALA A 725 40.13 14.53 16.80
N GLU A 726 40.03 13.82 15.68
CA GLU A 726 41.14 13.55 14.77
C GLU A 726 41.56 14.80 14.00
N LEU A 727 40.62 15.65 13.58
CA LEU A 727 40.91 16.89 12.87
C LEU A 727 41.79 17.84 13.70
N LEU A 728 41.54 17.96 15.01
CA LEU A 728 42.34 18.77 15.93
C LEU A 728 43.74 18.20 16.20
N LYS A 729 43.99 16.92 15.92
CA LYS A 729 45.33 16.32 15.98
C LYS A 729 46.16 16.78 14.77
N GLY A 730 47.48 16.56 14.80
CA GLY A 730 48.34 16.78 13.63
C GLY A 730 47.99 15.85 12.46
N ASP A 731 48.68 15.99 11.33
CA ASP A 731 48.56 15.02 10.23
C ASP A 731 49.03 13.63 10.69
N SER A 732 48.34 12.57 10.27
CA SER A 732 48.71 11.19 10.53
C SER A 732 48.94 10.45 9.21
N GLU A 733 49.78 9.41 9.22
CA GLU A 733 50.08 8.65 7.99
C GLU A 733 48.88 7.86 7.46
N TRP A 734 47.90 7.54 8.33
CA TRP A 734 46.84 6.58 8.02
C TRP A 734 45.44 7.19 7.92
N LEU A 735 45.22 8.41 8.44
CA LEU A 735 43.93 9.10 8.37
C LEU A 735 43.97 10.28 7.42
N LEU A 736 42.90 10.41 6.65
CA LEU A 736 42.73 11.45 5.65
C LEU A 736 42.26 12.75 6.29
N LYS A 737 42.85 13.86 5.85
CA LYS A 737 42.35 15.23 6.08
C LYS A 737 42.37 15.98 4.76
N LEU A 738 41.20 16.25 4.20
CA LEU A 738 41.09 17.04 2.98
C LEU A 738 41.44 18.52 3.25
N PRO A 739 41.87 19.27 2.23
CA PRO A 739 42.00 20.73 2.34
C PRO A 739 40.74 21.42 2.89
N THR A 740 39.54 20.95 2.51
CA THR A 740 38.28 21.46 3.06
C THR A 740 38.08 21.14 4.55
N ASP A 741 38.58 20.00 5.03
CA ASP A 741 38.50 19.64 6.46
C ASP A 741 39.46 20.55 7.26
N LYS A 742 40.69 20.72 6.78
CA LYS A 742 41.69 21.61 7.40
C LYS A 742 41.22 23.05 7.45
N ALA A 743 40.50 23.51 6.42
CA ALA A 743 39.93 24.85 6.38
C ALA A 743 38.91 25.15 7.49
N LEU A 744 38.34 24.13 8.15
CA LEU A 744 37.49 24.31 9.33
C LEU A 744 38.26 24.80 10.55
N LEU A 745 39.58 24.53 10.61
CA LEU A 745 40.46 24.99 11.69
C LEU A 745 41.01 26.40 11.46
N ASP A 746 41.13 26.79 10.19
CA ASP A 746 41.71 28.06 9.76
C ASP A 746 40.70 29.22 9.82
N ASP A 747 39.40 28.91 9.69
CA ASP A 747 38.35 29.93 9.73
C ASP A 747 37.90 30.23 11.17
N PRO A 748 37.96 31.50 11.62
CA PRO A 748 37.63 31.86 13.01
C PRO A 748 36.16 31.64 13.37
N LYS A 749 35.25 31.50 12.38
CA LYS A 749 33.85 31.18 12.63
C LYS A 749 33.57 29.68 12.69
N PHE A 750 34.40 28.86 12.04
CA PHE A 750 34.25 27.41 12.03
C PHE A 750 34.94 26.75 13.22
N ARG A 751 36.14 27.21 13.56
CA ARG A 751 36.98 26.62 14.61
C ARG A 751 36.27 26.43 15.96
N PRO A 752 35.47 27.39 16.48
CA PRO A 752 34.78 27.20 17.75
C PRO A 752 33.83 26.00 17.76
N PHE A 753 33.15 25.73 16.63
CA PHE A 753 32.27 24.56 16.49
C PHE A 753 33.08 23.27 16.40
N VAL A 754 34.23 23.27 15.71
CA VAL A 754 35.14 22.10 15.68
C VAL A 754 35.62 21.73 17.08
N GLU A 755 36.05 22.73 17.86
CA GLU A 755 36.51 22.53 19.24
C GLU A 755 35.38 22.10 20.18
N LEU A 756 34.16 22.61 19.97
CA LEU A 756 32.97 22.18 20.70
C LEU A 756 32.63 20.71 20.42
N TYR A 757 32.46 20.36 19.15
CA TYR A 757 32.05 19.01 18.74
C TYR A 757 33.10 17.95 19.08
N ALA A 758 34.39 18.29 19.06
CA ALA A 758 35.45 17.38 19.50
C ALA A 758 35.38 17.08 21.01
N LYS A 759 34.82 17.98 21.83
CA LYS A 759 34.71 17.82 23.29
C LYS A 759 33.35 17.27 23.73
N ASP A 760 32.30 17.59 22.98
CA ASP A 760 30.91 17.31 23.32
C ASP A 760 30.21 16.63 22.13
N GLU A 761 30.11 15.31 22.21
CA GLU A 761 29.43 14.49 21.21
C GLU A 761 27.92 14.75 21.19
N ASP A 762 27.29 15.02 22.33
CA ASP A 762 25.87 15.33 22.39
C ASP A 762 25.58 16.66 21.68
N ALA A 763 26.45 17.66 21.83
CA ALA A 763 26.37 18.90 21.07
C ALA A 763 26.51 18.66 19.56
N PHE A 764 27.47 17.82 19.16
CA PHE A 764 27.61 17.40 17.77
C PHE A 764 26.34 16.70 17.27
N PHE A 765 25.78 15.75 18.00
CA PHE A 765 24.62 14.97 17.60
C PHE A 765 23.37 15.84 17.44
N ARG A 766 23.12 16.76 18.38
CA ARG A 766 22.01 17.72 18.26
C ARG A 766 22.15 18.60 17.03
N ASP A 767 23.31 19.22 16.84
CA ASP A 767 23.53 20.15 15.73
C ASP A 767 23.58 19.41 14.39
N TYR A 768 24.13 18.19 14.35
CA TYR A 768 24.11 17.34 13.16
C TYR A 768 22.68 16.96 12.77
N ALA A 769 21.83 16.58 13.73
CA ALA A 769 20.44 16.24 13.43
C ALA A 769 19.66 17.43 12.87
N GLU A 770 19.84 18.62 13.46
CA GLU A 770 19.23 19.85 12.98
C GLU A 770 19.70 20.21 11.56
N SER A 771 21.01 20.18 11.33
CA SER A 771 21.61 20.54 10.04
C SER A 771 21.31 19.52 8.94
N HIS A 772 21.29 18.22 9.26
CA HIS A 772 20.91 17.17 8.32
C HIS A 772 19.43 17.28 7.95
N LYS A 773 18.54 17.57 8.91
CA LYS A 773 17.12 17.82 8.63
C LYS A 773 16.96 18.98 7.65
N LYS A 774 17.57 20.15 7.93
CA LYS A 774 17.55 21.32 7.03
C LYS A 774 18.04 20.97 5.63
N LEU A 775 19.18 20.29 5.53
CA LEU A 775 19.75 19.83 4.27
C LEU A 775 18.76 18.93 3.51
N SER A 776 18.20 17.93 4.20
CA SER A 776 17.30 16.97 3.57
C SER A 776 16.02 17.60 3.04
N GLU A 777 15.57 18.72 3.62
CA GLU A 777 14.32 19.41 3.26
C GLU A 777 14.51 20.56 2.26
N LEU A 778 15.73 20.81 1.77
CA LEU A 778 16.01 21.85 0.79
C LEU A 778 15.18 21.68 -0.48
N GLY A 779 14.32 22.67 -0.77
CA GLY A 779 13.46 22.68 -1.97
C GLY A 779 12.07 22.05 -1.77
N PHE A 780 11.65 21.73 -0.55
CA PHE A 780 10.32 21.21 -0.23
C PHE A 780 9.28 22.32 0.07
N SER A 781 8.05 22.24 -0.48
CA SER A 781 6.94 23.18 -0.19
C SER A 781 5.56 22.49 -0.19
N THR A 782 4.70 22.81 0.79
CA THR A 782 3.37 22.19 1.01
C THR A 782 2.24 22.93 0.28
N SER A 783 1.42 22.23 -0.51
CA SER A 783 0.13 22.73 -1.01
C SER A 783 -0.94 21.62 -1.03
N SER A 784 -2.05 21.86 -0.34
CA SER A 784 -3.20 20.95 -0.17
C SER A 784 -4.28 21.13 -1.25
N SER A 785 -4.74 20.05 -1.88
CA SER A 785 -6.12 19.93 -2.37
C SER A 785 -6.42 18.48 -2.78
N SER A 786 -7.34 17.82 -2.08
CA SER A 786 -7.93 16.52 -2.41
C SER A 786 -9.23 16.70 -3.19
N SER A 787 -9.44 15.93 -4.26
CA SER A 787 -10.75 15.77 -4.90
C SER A 787 -11.12 14.28 -4.99
N LYS A 788 -12.31 13.94 -4.51
CA LYS A 788 -12.93 12.60 -4.52
C LYS A 788 -13.44 12.27 -5.94
N VAL A 789 -13.32 11.00 -6.35
CA VAL A 789 -13.96 10.46 -7.57
C VAL A 789 -14.72 9.18 -7.22
N ASN A 790 -15.96 9.06 -7.73
CA ASN A 790 -16.84 7.89 -7.56
C ASN A 790 -16.51 6.78 -8.58
N ALA A 791 -16.71 5.53 -8.17
CA ALA A 791 -16.33 4.30 -8.88
C ALA A 791 -17.39 3.77 -9.86
N THR A 792 -16.93 3.18 -10.99
CA THR A 792 -17.35 1.87 -11.55
C THR A 792 -16.39 1.40 -12.67
N ASP A 793 -15.96 0.13 -12.57
CA ASP A 793 -15.54 -0.88 -13.57
C ASP A 793 -14.45 -0.67 -14.66
N SER A 794 -13.55 -1.67 -14.75
CA SER A 794 -12.69 -2.10 -15.89
C SER A 794 -11.76 -1.06 -16.54
N ILE A 795 -10.64 -0.69 -15.89
CA ILE A 795 -10.13 0.68 -16.11
C ILE A 795 -8.78 0.85 -16.82
N ILE A 796 -7.86 -0.11 -16.91
CA ILE A 796 -6.57 0.19 -17.59
C ILE A 796 -6.73 0.33 -19.12
N LEU A 797 -7.43 -0.61 -19.77
CA LEU A 797 -7.63 -0.59 -21.23
C LEU A 797 -8.59 0.52 -21.67
N ALA A 798 -9.65 0.75 -20.88
CA ALA A 798 -10.62 1.82 -21.11
C ALA A 798 -9.95 3.19 -21.14
N GLN A 799 -9.00 3.43 -20.24
CA GLN A 799 -8.38 4.74 -20.11
C GLN A 799 -7.22 4.99 -21.07
N SER A 800 -6.56 3.93 -21.56
CA SER A 800 -5.74 4.08 -22.77
C SER A 800 -6.60 4.51 -23.96
N ALA A 801 -7.81 3.95 -24.13
CA ALA A 801 -8.72 4.36 -25.18
C ALA A 801 -9.26 5.80 -24.97
N VAL A 802 -9.54 6.21 -23.72
CA VAL A 802 -9.90 7.61 -23.38
C VAL A 802 -8.73 8.56 -23.68
N GLY A 803 -7.51 8.23 -23.27
CA GLY A 803 -6.32 9.05 -23.52
C GLY A 803 -6.08 9.23 -25.02
N VAL A 804 -6.24 8.16 -25.78
CA VAL A 804 -6.17 8.17 -27.25
C VAL A 804 -7.29 9.03 -27.86
N ALA A 805 -8.53 8.90 -27.38
CA ALA A 805 -9.65 9.72 -27.87
C ALA A 805 -9.48 11.22 -27.52
N VAL A 806 -8.99 11.54 -26.33
CA VAL A 806 -8.70 12.91 -25.88
C VAL A 806 -7.53 13.50 -26.67
N ALA A 807 -6.47 12.74 -26.91
CA ALA A 807 -5.34 13.21 -27.71
C ALA A 807 -5.71 13.38 -29.19
N ALA A 808 -6.50 12.45 -29.75
CA ALA A 808 -7.07 12.59 -31.09
C ALA A 808 -7.92 13.86 -31.19
N ALA A 809 -8.77 14.13 -30.19
CA ALA A 809 -9.50 15.40 -30.11
C ALA A 809 -8.51 16.59 -30.10
N VAL A 810 -7.59 16.66 -29.14
CA VAL A 810 -6.63 17.78 -29.00
C VAL A 810 -5.81 18.07 -30.28
N VAL A 811 -5.38 17.03 -31.00
CA VAL A 811 -4.67 17.15 -32.28
C VAL A 811 -5.55 17.82 -33.33
N VAL A 812 -6.83 17.41 -33.41
CA VAL A 812 -7.82 18.01 -34.31
C VAL A 812 -8.09 19.45 -33.93
N LEU A 813 -8.24 19.75 -32.63
CA LEU A 813 -8.52 21.10 -32.15
C LEU A 813 -7.36 22.05 -32.47
N SER A 814 -6.13 21.54 -32.35
CA SER A 814 -4.91 22.28 -32.69
C SER A 814 -4.80 22.52 -34.20
N TYR A 815 -5.18 21.55 -35.03
CA TYR A 815 -5.21 21.70 -36.49
C TYR A 815 -6.24 22.75 -36.94
N PHE A 816 -7.48 22.69 -36.44
CA PHE A 816 -8.50 23.67 -36.79
C PHE A 816 -8.16 25.08 -36.31
N TYR A 817 -7.54 25.22 -35.14
CA TYR A 817 -7.04 26.51 -34.66
C TYR A 817 -5.97 27.10 -35.58
N GLU A 818 -5.01 26.28 -36.03
CA GLU A 818 -3.94 26.71 -36.92
C GLU A 818 -4.46 27.04 -38.33
N VAL A 819 -5.43 26.28 -38.84
CA VAL A 819 -6.13 26.59 -40.11
C VAL A 819 -6.89 27.92 -39.99
N HIS A 820 -7.65 28.14 -38.92
CA HIS A 820 -8.36 29.40 -38.70
C HIS A 820 -7.41 30.60 -38.58
N LYS A 821 -6.27 30.43 -37.90
CA LYS A 821 -5.22 31.45 -37.77
C LYS A 821 -4.59 31.82 -39.11
N ARG A 822 -4.50 30.87 -40.06
CA ARG A 822 -3.94 31.10 -41.41
C ARG A 822 -4.96 31.64 -42.42
N MET A 823 -6.26 31.48 -42.15
CA MET A 823 -7.35 32.05 -42.97
C MET A 823 -7.72 33.48 -42.58
N LYS A 824 -7.21 33.98 -41.44
CA LYS A 824 -7.18 35.40 -41.07
C LYS A 824 -5.83 35.99 -41.43
#